data_AF-A0A3P7VWS7-F1
#
_entry.id   AF-A0A3P7VWS7-F1
#
_cell.length_a   1.000
_cell.length_b   1.000
_cell.length_c   1.000
_cell.angle_alpha   90.00
_cell.angle_beta   90.00
_cell.angle_gamma   90.00
#
_symmetry.space_group_name_H-M   'P 1'
#
loop_
_entity.id
_entity.type
_entity.pdbx_description
1 polymer ?
#
loop_
_entity_poly.entity_id
_entity_poly.type
_entity_poly.pdbx_seq_one_letter_code
_entity_poly.pdbx_strand_id
1 'polypeptide(L)'
;MIDFRELIYKICENDSVWYLLHYSNSGGNFTLHSPIYATVFAVVAHKPISIVDVDTQPCGHTDLQRAYMTKTYNKCMSLNGRKLHKQRKHRNQRFLVLEKRRRMRRSINFEKVLEFTPKNSPYRISKNVTVHAEQILKIHAGTDITFSQNTGIIAHGVLQIAGTKYDPVILHEMNGTWNGLCITFANADVAEQSRLTYLSVSGSKFGIRIESSLLPQIENIISNNNDNGLTILAYNDNNNFSDKIINHTLKKVTAINNRENGVSVKITKQESGHFVLEEIVSESNQINGLLLEGTLHVTVISSQFFSNNENGISTYLANGSTLEVYDSFFGSNGQHGLQIQNGQQVQVKCFSTTFKAHNSGEAILVKNISGANFLLGDCRWRSNNGGIVFRDVTDSNLHLLNGNWMWNRGASIIADKIKGKTNILIENNKFRQNVFHSNTTLNSVIELGMNENDKDARIQINDNRFLRNAMEIILLIGRTEPRNTPTNAEIIIAKNSFLENLALNAVYLAANYVNISYNTFHNSKARCELHSGLKLSIGTSINAINNYWGTANQGEVMSRICDNKRDKSLIPVIATPFLSVEFEKLPMIGIERSGNPSSLKAYATFCKINFPPALSIVILSHTSDIYDNQKQIFKTITSTAKKSFETQFFNWSEKFRFATSLIIGKDEVAVFHKGSALHFKPNHGIIVFGVLHLLGQQDHPILLKSSGHAPWLGIILNQGGIIHASYCILENVKVGLNVSSSNISIQNMRIIRPIFTGILITTTYNGTFDMGESVILQSRANGIRILKRQINDTLAIRNVQIIDCAEAGIDFVDPAGKIILQNIVLENSGSFGIIIVQREQNGLDSIVLNNLTVQKQERGSGGILLNMKSYYSLCLNTSNFASIMLPSVIIVSKCPLSGKKQRVPTIFIEKNHFSKNDNLAMRITLEGCENTKIPRNTFIRNNGNGRKGTLTIYVSPMKNIQPGPAVNISQNIFVENKGEWSLLASATNMNRFNGTIQNNRFSGNQNSGDSLIVTTSHFHVSGNEFENMVSKHANKEVSYSVDTGNLTTFMSYLSLRTQKYVSVSER
;
A
#
# COMPACT_ATOMS: atom_id res chain seq x y z
N MET A 1 -5.11 49.90 -2.46
CA MET A 1 -4.59 50.17 -3.82
C MET A 1 -3.16 49.65 -3.88
N ILE A 2 -2.81 48.88 -4.91
CA ILE A 2 -1.45 48.41 -5.17
C ILE A 2 -1.04 49.05 -6.49
N ASP A 3 0.06 49.79 -6.45
CA ASP A 3 0.54 50.60 -7.56
C ASP A 3 1.82 49.95 -8.10
N PHE A 4 1.68 49.20 -9.19
CA PHE A 4 2.80 48.63 -9.94
C PHE A 4 3.38 49.73 -10.81
N ARG A 5 4.72 49.88 -10.84
CA ARG A 5 5.32 50.85 -11.78
C ARG A 5 5.44 50.26 -13.18
N GLU A 6 6.07 49.10 -13.27
CA GLU A 6 6.50 48.53 -14.53
C GLU A 6 6.27 47.00 -14.53
N LEU A 7 5.77 46.51 -15.66
CA LEU A 7 5.63 45.10 -16.00
C LEU A 7 6.50 44.85 -17.24
N ILE A 8 7.45 43.92 -17.18
CA ILE A 8 8.42 43.70 -18.26
C ILE A 8 8.57 42.23 -18.62
N TYR A 9 8.85 41.94 -19.89
CA TYR A 9 8.93 40.57 -20.41
C TYR A 9 10.04 40.39 -21.46
N LYS A 10 10.34 39.12 -21.77
CA LYS A 10 11.26 38.68 -22.83
C LYS A 10 10.64 37.61 -23.73
N ILE A 11 10.94 37.70 -25.02
CA ILE A 11 10.46 36.80 -26.07
C ILE A 11 11.58 35.85 -26.49
N CYS A 12 11.57 34.63 -25.94
CA CYS A 12 12.46 33.52 -26.30
C CYS A 12 13.96 33.71 -25.99
N GLU A 13 14.74 32.66 -26.22
CA GLU A 13 16.17 32.59 -25.88
C GLU A 13 17.03 33.46 -26.80
N ASN A 14 18.15 33.96 -26.26
CA ASN A 14 19.08 34.93 -26.84
C ASN A 14 18.56 36.37 -27.04
N ASP A 15 17.30 36.71 -26.74
CA ASP A 15 16.95 38.13 -26.66
C ASP A 15 17.54 38.78 -25.39
N SER A 16 18.26 39.88 -25.59
CA SER A 16 18.87 40.69 -24.52
C SER A 16 17.94 41.82 -24.06
N VAL A 17 17.00 42.26 -24.90
CA VAL A 17 16.10 43.39 -24.67
C VAL A 17 14.97 43.00 -23.71
N TRP A 18 14.53 43.94 -22.86
CA TRP A 18 13.31 43.82 -22.07
C TRP A 18 12.24 44.73 -22.64
N TYR A 19 11.03 44.21 -22.80
CA TYR A 19 9.88 44.95 -23.33
C TYR A 19 8.94 45.36 -22.21
N LEU A 20 8.50 46.63 -22.21
CA LEU A 20 7.51 47.14 -21.26
C LEU A 20 6.08 46.77 -21.70
N LEU A 21 5.25 46.36 -20.73
CA LEU A 21 3.84 46.04 -20.94
C LEU A 21 2.93 47.21 -20.60
N HIS A 22 1.97 47.46 -21.49
CA HIS A 22 0.81 48.29 -21.21
C HIS A 22 -0.33 47.41 -20.70
N TYR A 23 -0.86 47.78 -19.53
CA TYR A 23 -1.88 47.03 -18.79
C TYR A 23 -2.84 48.00 -18.10
N SER A 24 -4.05 47.54 -17.84
CA SER A 24 -5.02 48.23 -16.97
C SER A 24 -5.03 47.59 -15.57
N ASN A 25 -5.28 48.41 -14.54
CA ASN A 25 -5.34 48.00 -13.13
C ASN A 25 -6.69 48.40 -12.54
N SER A 26 -7.49 47.44 -12.10
CA SER A 26 -8.81 47.67 -11.51
C SER A 26 -8.93 46.98 -10.14
N GLY A 27 -8.43 47.67 -9.11
CA GLY A 27 -8.75 47.38 -7.70
C GLY A 27 -8.16 46.09 -7.11
N GLY A 28 -7.41 45.31 -7.89
CA GLY A 28 -6.83 44.04 -7.48
C GLY A 28 -6.41 43.16 -8.67
N ASN A 29 -7.14 43.27 -9.78
CA ASN A 29 -6.81 42.57 -11.02
C ASN A 29 -6.05 43.49 -11.97
N PHE A 30 -5.08 42.92 -12.70
CA PHE A 30 -4.41 43.56 -13.83
C PHE A 30 -4.75 42.81 -15.11
N THR A 31 -4.96 43.53 -16.21
CA THR A 31 -5.28 42.94 -17.52
C THR A 31 -4.40 43.57 -18.59
N LEU A 32 -3.68 42.75 -19.34
CA LEU A 32 -2.84 43.21 -20.44
C LEU A 32 -3.72 43.70 -21.59
N HIS A 33 -3.36 44.81 -22.24
CA HIS A 33 -4.15 45.33 -23.38
C HIS A 33 -4.06 44.45 -24.63
N SER A 34 -3.06 43.57 -24.71
CA SER A 34 -2.89 42.57 -25.76
C SER A 34 -2.20 41.32 -25.19
N PRO A 35 -2.48 40.12 -25.72
CA PRO A 35 -1.76 38.90 -25.35
C PRO A 35 -0.30 38.97 -25.82
N ILE A 36 0.59 38.34 -25.05
CA ILE A 36 2.03 38.27 -25.33
C ILE A 36 2.54 36.83 -25.25
N TYR A 37 3.66 36.57 -25.93
CA TYR A 37 4.42 35.34 -25.83
C TYR A 37 5.73 35.62 -25.10
N ALA A 38 5.91 35.06 -23.91
CA ALA A 38 7.06 35.34 -23.06
C ALA A 38 7.65 34.07 -22.45
N THR A 39 8.98 34.00 -22.40
CA THR A 39 9.71 32.96 -21.64
C THR A 39 10.11 33.44 -20.25
N VAL A 40 10.21 34.76 -20.05
CA VAL A 40 10.44 35.39 -18.74
C VAL A 40 9.51 36.60 -18.60
N PHE A 41 8.86 36.70 -17.46
CA PHE A 41 7.93 37.76 -17.09
C PHE A 41 8.32 38.28 -15.70
N ALA A 42 8.46 39.59 -15.52
CA ALA A 42 8.92 40.21 -14.29
C ALA A 42 8.07 41.43 -13.92
N VAL A 43 7.81 41.59 -12.61
CA VAL A 43 6.91 42.59 -12.05
C VAL A 43 7.68 43.47 -11.07
N VAL A 44 7.68 44.79 -11.27
CA VAL A 44 8.40 45.74 -10.39
C VAL A 44 7.41 46.40 -9.43
N ALA A 45 7.46 46.00 -8.15
CA ALA A 45 6.57 46.46 -7.09
C ALA A 45 7.34 46.92 -5.84
N HIS A 46 6.84 47.97 -5.17
CA HIS A 46 7.43 48.53 -3.94
C HIS A 46 7.16 47.73 -2.66
N LYS A 47 6.42 46.62 -2.75
CA LYS A 47 6.11 45.70 -1.64
C LYS A 47 6.18 44.27 -2.15
N PRO A 48 6.55 43.28 -1.30
CA PRO A 48 6.49 41.88 -1.69
C PRO A 48 5.06 41.49 -2.06
N ILE A 49 4.91 40.95 -3.25
CA ILE A 49 3.65 40.48 -3.84
C ILE A 49 3.64 38.95 -3.89
N SER A 50 2.47 38.36 -3.70
CA SER A 50 2.22 36.97 -4.06
C SER A 50 1.36 36.97 -5.31
N ILE A 51 1.88 36.41 -6.40
CA ILE A 51 1.09 36.14 -7.59
C ILE A 51 0.30 34.87 -7.28
N VAL A 52 -0.99 35.04 -6.98
CA VAL A 52 -1.86 33.97 -6.44
C VAL A 52 -2.34 33.02 -7.55
N ASP A 53 -2.49 33.54 -8.76
CA ASP A 53 -2.92 32.81 -9.95
C ASP A 53 -2.32 33.47 -11.21
N VAL A 54 -2.15 32.70 -12.29
CA VAL A 54 -1.75 33.17 -13.63
C VAL A 54 -2.42 32.28 -14.68
N ASP A 55 -3.54 32.74 -15.24
CA ASP A 55 -4.21 32.03 -16.33
C ASP A 55 -3.40 32.13 -17.63
N THR A 56 -2.78 31.03 -18.04
CA THR A 56 -2.01 30.92 -19.29
C THR A 56 -2.71 29.98 -20.26
N GLN A 57 -3.42 30.54 -21.24
CA GLN A 57 -4.02 29.73 -22.30
C GLN A 57 -2.93 29.16 -23.23
N PRO A 58 -2.88 27.83 -23.45
CA PRO A 58 -2.01 27.26 -24.47
C PRO A 58 -2.50 27.65 -25.86
N CYS A 59 -1.57 27.94 -26.77
CA CYS A 59 -1.91 28.34 -28.15
C CYS A 59 -2.74 27.25 -28.83
N GLY A 60 -3.98 27.56 -29.20
CA GLY A 60 -4.78 26.70 -30.06
C GLY A 60 -4.11 26.57 -31.43
N HIS A 61 -3.75 25.34 -31.82
CA HIS A 61 -3.23 25.05 -33.15
C HIS A 61 -4.36 25.12 -34.20
N THR A 62 -4.69 26.33 -34.62
CA THR A 62 -5.48 26.63 -35.84
C THR A 62 -4.59 27.41 -36.81
N ASP A 63 -4.58 27.01 -38.07
CA ASP A 63 -3.56 27.38 -39.06
C ASP A 63 -3.35 28.89 -39.31
N LEU A 64 -2.38 29.48 -38.62
CA LEU A 64 -1.65 30.63 -39.17
C LEU A 64 -0.66 30.12 -40.22
N GLN A 65 -1.08 30.27 -41.47
CA GLN A 65 -0.41 29.74 -42.65
C GLN A 65 1.04 30.21 -42.80
N ARG A 66 1.82 29.46 -43.59
CA ARG A 66 3.23 29.69 -43.93
C ARG A 66 3.49 30.91 -44.85
N ALA A 67 2.67 31.95 -44.76
CA ALA A 67 2.67 33.14 -45.59
C ALA A 67 2.67 34.41 -44.72
N TYR A 68 3.27 35.50 -45.21
CA TYR A 68 3.37 36.80 -44.53
C TYR A 68 4.24 36.89 -43.26
N MET A 69 5.48 36.39 -43.33
CA MET A 69 6.63 37.22 -42.93
C MET A 69 7.88 37.11 -43.84
N THR A 70 7.81 36.35 -44.93
CA THR A 70 8.85 36.32 -45.98
C THR A 70 8.78 37.52 -46.95
N LYS A 71 8.50 38.73 -46.44
CA LYS A 71 8.33 39.95 -47.27
C LYS A 71 9.06 41.21 -46.76
N THR A 72 10.06 41.04 -45.90
CA THR A 72 11.11 42.05 -45.64
C THR A 72 12.52 41.48 -45.85
N TYR A 73 12.64 40.27 -46.39
CA TYR A 73 13.84 39.84 -47.10
C TYR A 73 13.81 40.41 -48.52
N ASN A 74 14.96 40.77 -49.08
CA ASN A 74 15.12 41.42 -50.40
C ASN A 74 14.56 42.85 -50.54
N LYS A 75 15.09 43.79 -49.73
CA LYS A 75 15.37 45.16 -50.23
C LYS A 75 16.85 45.56 -50.13
N CYS A 76 17.74 44.61 -50.39
CA CYS A 76 19.16 44.80 -50.69
C CYS A 76 19.68 43.62 -51.53
N MET A 77 19.45 43.64 -52.85
CA MET A 77 20.02 42.66 -53.80
C MET A 77 20.42 43.38 -55.09
N SER A 78 21.73 43.65 -55.23
CA SER A 78 22.42 44.23 -56.40
C SER A 78 23.90 44.36 -56.02
N LEU A 79 24.91 43.88 -56.77
CA LEU A 79 24.93 43.12 -58.03
C LEU A 79 26.22 42.26 -58.10
N ASN A 80 26.21 41.22 -58.94
CA ASN A 80 27.38 40.57 -59.60
C ASN A 80 28.62 40.22 -58.76
N GLY A 81 28.75 38.95 -58.36
CA GLY A 81 29.99 38.41 -57.78
C GLY A 81 31.03 37.94 -58.80
N ARG A 82 32.19 37.48 -58.29
CA ARG A 82 33.17 36.59 -58.96
C ARG A 82 34.02 35.88 -57.89
N LYS A 83 34.48 34.65 -58.17
CA LYS A 83 35.50 33.97 -57.35
C LYS A 83 36.89 34.59 -57.61
N LEU A 84 37.74 34.71 -56.58
CA LEU A 84 39.13 34.18 -56.60
C LEU A 84 39.81 34.22 -55.22
N HIS A 85 40.88 33.43 -55.05
CA HIS A 85 41.82 33.55 -53.93
C HIS A 85 42.70 34.80 -54.05
N LYS A 86 43.11 35.41 -52.90
CA LYS A 86 44.55 35.59 -52.57
C LYS A 86 44.84 36.12 -51.15
N GLN A 87 45.69 35.36 -50.45
CA GLN A 87 46.87 35.77 -49.67
C GLN A 87 46.94 37.09 -48.85
N ARG A 88 47.32 36.89 -47.57
CA ARG A 88 48.47 37.51 -46.84
C ARG A 88 48.37 38.93 -46.24
N LYS A 89 49.15 39.07 -45.15
CA LYS A 89 49.79 40.29 -44.59
C LYS A 89 48.85 41.29 -43.88
N HIS A 90 49.29 42.04 -42.86
CA HIS A 90 50.30 41.82 -41.79
C HIS A 90 50.30 43.10 -40.90
N ARG A 91 50.59 42.99 -39.59
CA ARG A 91 51.06 44.11 -38.73
C ARG A 91 50.07 45.29 -38.53
N ASN A 92 50.26 46.22 -37.58
CA ASN A 92 50.81 46.17 -36.21
C ASN A 92 50.48 47.48 -35.47
N GLN A 93 50.43 47.44 -34.12
CA GLN A 93 50.79 48.57 -33.22
C GLN A 93 49.85 49.80 -33.27
N ARG A 94 49.81 50.73 -32.31
CA ARG A 94 50.50 51.05 -31.03
C ARG A 94 49.46 51.87 -30.19
N PHE A 95 49.53 52.21 -28.90
CA PHE A 95 50.44 52.09 -27.73
C PHE A 95 49.55 52.40 -26.47
N LEU A 96 49.87 52.39 -25.17
CA LEU A 96 50.92 51.93 -24.24
C LEU A 96 50.30 52.08 -22.81
N VAL A 97 50.62 51.29 -21.79
CA VAL A 97 50.82 51.75 -20.37
C VAL A 97 51.35 50.62 -19.46
N LEU A 98 52.50 50.89 -18.83
CA LEU A 98 53.12 50.32 -17.61
C LEU A 98 52.90 48.84 -17.21
N GLU A 99 54.02 48.09 -17.21
CA GLU A 99 54.17 46.86 -16.43
C GLU A 99 54.33 47.13 -14.92
N LYS A 100 53.87 46.19 -14.07
CA LYS A 100 54.71 45.70 -12.95
C LYS A 100 54.25 44.36 -12.36
N ARG A 101 55.25 43.53 -12.03
CA ARG A 101 55.20 42.27 -11.25
C ARG A 101 54.45 41.09 -11.87
N ARG A 102 55.24 40.15 -12.41
CA ARG A 102 54.84 38.73 -12.60
C ARG A 102 54.18 38.20 -11.31
N ARG A 103 52.92 37.77 -11.36
CA ARG A 103 52.40 36.81 -10.38
C ARG A 103 53.06 35.46 -10.67
N MET A 104 53.75 34.89 -9.67
CA MET A 104 54.15 33.48 -9.74
C MET A 104 52.90 32.63 -9.93
N ARG A 105 52.93 31.70 -10.89
CA ARG A 105 51.95 30.62 -11.01
C ARG A 105 52.21 29.68 -9.82
N ARG A 106 51.55 29.93 -8.69
CA ARG A 106 51.58 29.01 -7.53
C ARG A 106 51.16 27.64 -8.02
N SER A 107 52.08 26.67 -7.99
CA SER A 107 51.72 25.26 -7.97
C SER A 107 50.91 25.02 -6.69
N ILE A 108 49.60 24.96 -6.82
CA ILE A 108 48.74 24.44 -5.76
C ILE A 108 49.07 22.95 -5.71
N ASN A 109 49.78 22.54 -4.65
CA ASN A 109 50.11 21.16 -4.41
C ASN A 109 48.82 20.49 -3.90
N PHE A 110 48.00 19.99 -4.83
CA PHE A 110 46.75 19.31 -4.47
C PHE A 110 47.08 18.02 -3.71
N GLU A 111 46.53 17.87 -2.50
CA GLU A 111 46.61 16.61 -1.78
C GLU A 111 45.92 15.52 -2.60
N LYS A 112 46.69 14.51 -3.02
CA LYS A 112 46.20 13.42 -3.88
C LYS A 112 45.20 12.51 -3.16
N VAL A 113 45.22 12.51 -1.83
CA VAL A 113 44.24 11.83 -0.98
C VAL A 113 43.71 12.82 0.06
N LEU A 114 42.40 13.01 0.07
CA LEU A 114 41.65 13.66 1.14
C LEU A 114 41.12 12.56 2.06
N GLU A 115 41.35 12.66 3.38
CA GLU A 115 41.03 11.57 4.32
C GLU A 115 40.32 12.06 5.58
N PHE A 116 39.09 11.56 5.77
CA PHE A 116 38.28 11.81 6.96
C PHE A 116 38.22 10.52 7.82
N THR A 117 38.54 10.65 9.10
CA THR A 117 38.68 9.53 10.05
C THR A 117 37.83 9.74 11.31
N PRO A 118 37.38 8.66 11.99
CA PRO A 118 36.57 8.79 13.21
C PRO A 118 37.26 9.58 14.33
N LYS A 119 38.60 9.63 14.36
CA LYS A 119 39.38 10.33 15.40
C LYS A 119 39.11 11.83 15.50
N ASN A 120 38.75 12.48 14.39
CA ASN A 120 38.51 13.92 14.31
C ASN A 120 37.04 14.25 13.97
N SER A 121 36.13 13.28 14.15
CA SER A 121 34.69 13.47 13.96
C SER A 121 34.03 14.14 15.19
N PRO A 122 32.93 14.88 15.04
CA PRO A 122 32.26 15.22 13.78
C PRO A 122 32.99 16.32 13.01
N TYR A 123 33.25 16.09 11.72
CA TYR A 123 33.82 17.10 10.84
C TYR A 123 32.77 18.16 10.48
N ARG A 124 33.21 19.40 10.29
CA ARG A 124 32.35 20.55 9.93
C ARG A 124 32.73 21.12 8.58
N ILE A 125 31.81 21.02 7.62
CA ILE A 125 32.01 21.41 6.23
C ILE A 125 31.23 22.69 5.94
N SER A 126 31.96 23.80 5.80
CA SER A 126 31.42 25.14 5.53
C SER A 126 31.53 25.58 4.06
N LYS A 127 32.07 24.72 3.19
CA LYS A 127 32.26 24.90 1.74
C LYS A 127 32.25 23.52 1.07
N ASN A 128 31.93 23.43 -0.22
CA ASN A 128 31.91 22.14 -0.94
C ASN A 128 33.25 21.39 -0.83
N VAL A 129 33.17 20.08 -0.57
CA VAL A 129 34.29 19.15 -0.72
C VAL A 129 34.31 18.70 -2.18
N THR A 130 35.11 19.38 -3.00
CA THR A 130 35.31 18.99 -4.40
C THR A 130 36.46 17.98 -4.50
N VAL A 131 36.18 16.80 -5.05
CA VAL A 131 37.18 15.75 -5.32
C VAL A 131 37.47 15.79 -6.82
N HIS A 132 38.61 16.36 -7.21
CA HIS A 132 39.02 16.41 -8.61
C HIS A 132 39.40 15.02 -9.15
N ALA A 133 39.39 14.84 -10.47
CA ALA A 133 39.51 13.54 -11.15
C ALA A 133 40.69 12.65 -10.70
N GLU A 134 41.84 13.23 -10.36
CA GLU A 134 43.05 12.52 -9.92
C GLU A 134 43.14 12.31 -8.40
N GLN A 135 42.18 12.82 -7.63
CA GLN A 135 42.14 12.72 -6.17
C GLN A 135 41.32 11.53 -5.70
N ILE A 136 41.66 11.03 -4.51
CA ILE A 136 40.89 10.03 -3.76
C ILE A 136 40.32 10.70 -2.51
N LEU A 137 39.01 10.61 -2.29
CA LEU A 137 38.36 10.96 -1.03
C LEU A 137 38.06 9.68 -0.25
N LYS A 138 38.71 9.51 0.91
CA LYS A 138 38.48 8.41 1.86
C LYS A 138 37.68 8.90 3.06
N ILE A 139 36.62 8.17 3.40
CA ILE A 139 35.82 8.37 4.60
C ILE A 139 35.73 7.02 5.32
N HIS A 140 36.40 6.93 6.47
CA HIS A 140 36.54 5.68 7.23
C HIS A 140 35.31 5.38 8.08
N ALA A 141 35.12 4.11 8.46
CA ALA A 141 34.07 3.66 9.35
C ALA A 141 33.96 4.51 10.65
N GLY A 142 32.73 4.80 11.06
CA GLY A 142 32.43 5.60 12.25
C GLY A 142 32.72 7.09 12.12
N THR A 143 32.98 7.58 10.90
CA THR A 143 33.16 9.02 10.62
C THR A 143 31.81 9.72 10.50
N ASP A 144 31.69 10.85 11.18
CA ASP A 144 30.53 11.77 11.13
C ASP A 144 30.94 13.09 10.46
N ILE A 145 30.15 13.58 9.50
CA ILE A 145 30.41 14.81 8.75
C ILE A 145 29.13 15.64 8.61
N THR A 146 29.24 16.90 9.03
CA THR A 146 28.16 17.88 9.08
C THR A 146 28.35 18.98 8.04
N PHE A 147 27.31 19.29 7.26
CA PHE A 147 27.37 20.20 6.11
C PHE A 147 26.49 21.43 6.29
N SER A 148 27.05 22.63 6.13
CA SER A 148 26.27 23.88 6.16
C SER A 148 25.34 24.02 4.95
N GLN A 149 24.32 24.87 5.07
CA GLN A 149 23.34 25.13 4.01
C GLN A 149 23.97 25.31 2.61
N ASN A 150 23.38 24.66 1.60
CA ASN A 150 23.83 24.70 0.20
C ASN A 150 25.29 24.21 -0.05
N THR A 151 25.90 23.47 0.88
CA THR A 151 27.21 22.80 0.67
C THR A 151 27.05 21.28 0.48
N GLY A 152 28.07 20.59 -0.01
CA GLY A 152 28.05 19.12 -0.16
C GLY A 152 29.36 18.54 -0.68
N ILE A 153 29.32 17.27 -1.08
CA ILE A 153 30.43 16.58 -1.75
C ILE A 153 30.17 16.63 -3.27
N ILE A 154 31.16 17.10 -4.03
CA ILE A 154 31.15 17.10 -5.51
C ILE A 154 32.31 16.22 -5.97
N ALA A 155 32.02 15.00 -6.42
CA ALA A 155 33.04 13.99 -6.68
C ALA A 155 33.20 13.70 -8.18
N HIS A 156 34.39 14.02 -8.71
CA HIS A 156 34.86 13.60 -10.04
C HIS A 156 35.97 12.54 -9.97
N GLY A 157 36.74 12.54 -8.87
CA GLY A 157 37.73 11.52 -8.53
C GLY A 157 37.14 10.35 -7.73
N VAL A 158 38.03 9.53 -7.16
CA VAL A 158 37.66 8.27 -6.48
C VAL A 158 37.02 8.58 -5.13
N LEU A 159 35.89 7.92 -4.83
CA LEU A 159 35.12 8.10 -3.60
C LEU A 159 35.05 6.78 -2.81
N GLN A 160 35.76 6.69 -1.69
CA GLN A 160 35.83 5.51 -0.83
C GLN A 160 35.16 5.80 0.52
N ILE A 161 33.85 5.58 0.59
CA ILE A 161 33.05 5.68 1.82
C ILE A 161 32.87 4.27 2.39
N ALA A 162 33.75 3.92 3.33
CA ALA A 162 33.95 2.57 3.83
C ALA A 162 33.44 2.42 5.27
N GLY A 163 32.14 2.56 5.47
CA GLY A 163 31.47 2.22 6.73
C GLY A 163 31.41 0.71 6.99
N THR A 164 30.98 0.36 8.20
CA THR A 164 30.63 -1.03 8.56
C THR A 164 29.25 -1.10 9.19
N LYS A 165 28.72 -2.32 9.42
CA LYS A 165 27.44 -2.54 10.11
C LYS A 165 27.38 -1.88 11.50
N TYR A 166 28.51 -1.73 12.17
CA TYR A 166 28.60 -1.31 13.57
C TYR A 166 29.10 0.14 13.71
N ASP A 167 30.07 0.51 12.86
CA ASP A 167 30.56 1.87 12.69
C ASP A 167 30.22 2.36 11.26
N PRO A 168 28.97 2.77 10.97
CA PRO A 168 28.60 3.33 9.67
C PRO A 168 29.26 4.70 9.44
N VAL A 169 29.26 5.18 8.20
CA VAL A 169 29.54 6.60 7.89
C VAL A 169 28.23 7.37 7.89
N ILE A 170 28.22 8.55 8.50
CA ILE A 170 27.03 9.40 8.58
C ILE A 170 27.35 10.78 8.00
N LEU A 171 26.54 11.20 7.02
CA LEU A 171 26.66 12.49 6.35
C LEU A 171 25.31 13.24 6.49
N HIS A 172 25.30 14.35 7.22
CA HIS A 172 24.07 15.09 7.50
C HIS A 172 24.29 16.61 7.50
N GLU A 173 23.20 17.38 7.60
CA GLU A 173 23.25 18.84 7.63
C GLU A 173 23.60 19.39 9.02
N MET A 174 24.20 20.58 9.02
CA MET A 174 24.41 21.44 10.18
C MET A 174 23.26 22.45 10.34
N ASN A 175 22.89 23.14 9.26
CA ASN A 175 21.84 24.16 9.29
C ASN A 175 21.06 24.27 7.97
N GLY A 176 19.79 23.85 7.99
CA GLY A 176 18.94 23.84 6.81
C GLY A 176 19.42 22.86 5.74
N THR A 177 18.81 22.89 4.56
CA THR A 177 19.08 21.90 3.51
C THR A 177 20.48 22.06 2.92
N TRP A 178 21.32 21.02 3.06
CA TRP A 178 22.58 20.87 2.32
C TRP A 178 22.35 20.20 0.96
N ASN A 179 23.34 20.18 0.07
CA ASN A 179 23.16 19.64 -1.28
C ASN A 179 23.10 18.10 -1.29
N GLY A 180 23.89 17.44 -0.44
CA GLY A 180 24.07 15.98 -0.47
C GLY A 180 25.36 15.60 -1.21
N LEU A 181 25.36 14.42 -1.84
CA LEU A 181 26.45 13.96 -2.70
C LEU A 181 26.06 14.14 -4.16
N CYS A 182 26.90 14.83 -4.94
CA CYS A 182 26.83 14.88 -6.40
C CYS A 182 28.07 14.18 -6.96
N ILE A 183 27.87 13.11 -7.72
CA ILE A 183 28.95 12.22 -8.19
C ILE A 183 28.91 12.16 -9.73
N THR A 184 30.00 12.55 -10.38
CA THR A 184 30.15 12.64 -11.84
C THR A 184 31.55 12.16 -12.20
N PHE A 185 31.77 10.84 -12.22
CA PHE A 185 33.10 10.24 -12.36
C PHE A 185 33.78 10.62 -13.67
N ALA A 186 35.09 10.88 -13.59
CA ALA A 186 35.89 11.23 -14.76
C ALA A 186 36.17 10.05 -15.73
N ASN A 187 36.15 8.81 -15.25
CA ASN A 187 36.35 7.59 -16.06
C ASN A 187 35.90 6.31 -15.32
N ALA A 188 35.96 5.18 -16.03
CA ALA A 188 35.58 3.85 -15.52
C ALA A 188 36.46 3.40 -14.33
N ASP A 189 37.78 3.52 -14.42
CA ASP A 189 38.72 3.11 -13.37
C ASP A 189 38.43 3.83 -12.04
N VAL A 190 38.03 5.10 -12.12
CA VAL A 190 37.63 5.92 -10.97
C VAL A 190 36.32 5.42 -10.35
N ALA A 191 35.34 5.03 -11.17
CA ALA A 191 34.08 4.47 -10.70
C ALA A 191 34.27 3.08 -10.05
N GLU A 192 35.04 2.20 -10.68
CA GLU A 192 35.33 0.83 -10.20
C GLU A 192 36.16 0.83 -8.89
N GLN A 193 36.99 1.85 -8.66
CA GLN A 193 37.69 2.06 -7.38
C GLN A 193 36.81 2.68 -6.28
N SER A 194 35.62 3.19 -6.63
CA SER A 194 34.72 3.92 -5.72
C SER A 194 33.69 3.00 -5.08
N ARG A 195 33.37 3.27 -3.81
CA ARG A 195 32.39 2.49 -3.02
C ARG A 195 31.63 3.36 -2.02
N LEU A 196 30.35 3.07 -1.88
CA LEU A 196 29.42 3.59 -0.89
C LEU A 196 28.89 2.39 -0.09
N THR A 197 29.47 2.15 1.09
CA THR A 197 29.14 0.98 1.93
C THR A 197 28.84 1.41 3.35
N TYR A 198 27.69 0.98 3.89
CA TYR A 198 27.19 1.34 5.23
C TYR A 198 27.22 2.86 5.48
N LEU A 199 26.49 3.57 4.62
CA LEU A 199 26.43 5.03 4.59
C LEU A 199 24.99 5.51 4.87
N SER A 200 24.84 6.43 5.82
CA SER A 200 23.61 7.20 6.04
C SER A 200 23.74 8.62 5.48
N VAL A 201 22.75 9.03 4.68
CA VAL A 201 22.62 10.40 4.12
C VAL A 201 21.24 10.94 4.47
N SER A 202 21.20 12.11 5.11
CA SER A 202 19.94 12.73 5.55
C SER A 202 19.95 14.25 5.38
N GLY A 203 18.75 14.85 5.30
CA GLY A 203 18.55 16.30 5.35
C GLY A 203 18.96 17.10 4.12
N SER A 204 19.33 16.42 3.04
CA SER A 204 19.88 17.04 1.83
C SER A 204 18.85 17.24 0.72
N LYS A 205 19.22 18.05 -0.27
CA LYS A 205 18.42 18.29 -1.48
C LYS A 205 18.49 17.12 -2.47
N PHE A 206 19.65 16.50 -2.65
CA PHE A 206 19.86 15.50 -3.69
C PHE A 206 20.04 14.07 -3.17
N GLY A 207 20.14 13.89 -1.84
CA GLY A 207 20.45 12.62 -1.23
C GLY A 207 21.83 12.15 -1.70
N ILE A 208 21.83 11.02 -2.41
CA ILE A 208 22.94 10.62 -3.26
C ILE A 208 22.49 10.78 -4.72
N ARG A 209 23.10 11.70 -5.46
CA ARG A 209 22.86 11.94 -6.89
C ARG A 209 24.09 11.57 -7.69
N ILE A 210 23.94 10.63 -8.62
CA ILE A 210 25.01 10.13 -9.48
C ILE A 210 24.66 10.47 -10.93
N GLU A 211 25.43 11.38 -11.51
CA GLU A 211 25.29 11.89 -12.88
C GLU A 211 26.36 11.21 -13.75
N SER A 212 26.17 9.92 -13.99
CA SER A 212 27.07 9.08 -14.78
C SER A 212 26.39 7.76 -15.16
N SER A 213 26.76 7.19 -16.30
CA SER A 213 26.48 5.80 -16.67
C SER A 213 27.27 4.79 -15.81
N LEU A 214 28.34 5.23 -15.16
CA LEU A 214 29.21 4.44 -14.28
C LEU A 214 28.79 4.68 -12.82
N LEU A 215 28.63 3.60 -12.03
CA LEU A 215 28.26 3.69 -10.61
C LEU A 215 29.38 3.10 -9.72
N PRO A 216 29.50 3.54 -8.46
CA PRO A 216 30.35 2.87 -7.48
C PRO A 216 29.69 1.55 -7.02
N GLN A 217 30.40 0.74 -6.23
CA GLN A 217 29.74 -0.28 -5.40
C GLN A 217 28.76 0.42 -4.43
N ILE A 218 27.49 -0.01 -4.37
CA ILE A 218 26.46 0.57 -3.50
C ILE A 218 25.83 -0.53 -2.63
N GLU A 219 26.12 -0.53 -1.32
CA GLU A 219 25.63 -1.54 -0.38
C GLU A 219 25.27 -0.97 1.00
N ASN A 220 24.13 -1.39 1.56
CA ASN A 220 23.66 -1.00 2.91
C ASN A 220 23.56 0.54 3.07
N ILE A 221 22.83 1.19 2.17
CA ILE A 221 22.62 2.65 2.20
C ILE A 221 21.34 2.99 2.96
N ILE A 222 21.39 4.00 3.80
CA ILE A 222 20.20 4.64 4.39
C ILE A 222 20.08 6.06 3.82
N SER A 223 19.06 6.32 3.02
CA SER A 223 18.68 7.66 2.57
C SER A 223 17.36 8.07 3.23
N ASN A 224 17.46 8.86 4.29
CA ASN A 224 16.34 9.23 5.16
C ASN A 224 16.05 10.73 5.07
N ASN A 225 14.86 11.08 4.59
CA ASN A 225 14.40 12.47 4.41
C ASN A 225 15.47 13.35 3.75
N ASN A 226 15.62 13.14 2.46
CA ASN A 226 16.18 14.11 1.54
C ASN A 226 15.03 14.64 0.65
N ASP A 227 15.21 15.71 -0.12
CA ASP A 227 14.18 16.07 -1.12
C ASP A 227 14.04 14.90 -2.13
N ASN A 228 15.14 14.28 -2.59
CA ASN A 228 15.17 12.96 -3.25
C ASN A 228 16.16 12.00 -2.56
N GLY A 229 15.85 10.70 -2.48
CA GLY A 229 16.63 9.73 -1.71
C GLY A 229 17.93 9.23 -2.37
N LEU A 230 17.82 8.42 -3.43
CA LEU A 230 18.94 7.99 -4.28
C LEU A 230 18.53 8.22 -5.74
N THR A 231 19.27 9.05 -6.46
CA THR A 231 18.95 9.45 -7.84
C THR A 231 20.11 9.13 -8.77
N ILE A 232 19.90 8.16 -9.67
CA ILE A 232 20.84 7.78 -10.72
C ILE A 232 20.38 8.41 -12.03
N LEU A 233 21.30 9.13 -12.68
CA LEU A 233 21.12 9.94 -13.86
C LEU A 233 22.17 9.52 -14.91
N ALA A 234 21.85 8.51 -15.70
CA ALA A 234 22.73 8.01 -16.76
C ALA A 234 22.59 8.89 -18.02
N TYR A 235 23.54 9.81 -18.17
CA TYR A 235 23.78 10.63 -19.36
C TYR A 235 25.18 10.33 -19.89
N ASN A 236 25.36 10.39 -21.22
CA ASN A 236 26.62 10.13 -21.90
C ASN A 236 27.05 11.35 -22.72
N ASP A 237 27.95 12.16 -22.15
CA ASP A 237 28.40 13.43 -22.71
C ASP A 237 29.50 13.27 -23.79
N ASN A 238 29.22 12.47 -24.84
CA ASN A 238 30.09 12.24 -26.01
C ASN A 238 31.54 11.78 -25.70
N ASN A 239 31.80 11.28 -24.50
CA ASN A 239 33.10 10.72 -24.11
C ASN A 239 33.13 9.22 -24.48
N ASN A 240 34.31 8.68 -24.75
CA ASN A 240 34.51 7.33 -25.32
C ASN A 240 34.24 6.16 -24.34
N PHE A 241 33.04 6.11 -23.75
CA PHE A 241 32.56 5.03 -22.88
C PHE A 241 31.54 4.11 -23.59
N SER A 242 31.43 4.20 -24.92
CA SER A 242 30.34 3.67 -25.77
C SER A 242 30.04 2.18 -25.66
N ASP A 243 30.97 1.38 -25.12
CA ASP A 243 30.96 -0.08 -25.26
C ASP A 243 30.68 -0.83 -23.93
N LYS A 244 30.65 -0.13 -22.78
CA LYS A 244 30.34 -0.75 -21.47
C LYS A 244 28.84 -0.70 -21.20
N ILE A 245 28.17 -1.85 -21.31
CA ILE A 245 26.78 -2.02 -20.85
C ILE A 245 26.72 -1.64 -19.35
N ILE A 246 25.84 -0.68 -19.04
CA ILE A 246 25.50 -0.23 -17.69
C ILE A 246 24.88 -1.42 -16.93
N ASN A 247 25.68 -2.18 -16.18
CA ASN A 247 25.29 -3.37 -15.44
C ASN A 247 25.58 -3.18 -13.94
N HIS A 248 24.58 -2.74 -13.16
CA HIS A 248 24.78 -2.33 -11.77
C HIS A 248 23.89 -3.09 -10.79
N THR A 249 24.40 -3.36 -9.59
CA THR A 249 23.63 -3.96 -8.48
C THR A 249 23.55 -2.98 -7.33
N LEU A 250 22.33 -2.67 -6.88
CA LEU A 250 22.07 -1.91 -5.66
C LEU A 250 21.53 -2.88 -4.61
N LYS A 251 22.21 -3.01 -3.47
CA LYS A 251 21.85 -3.97 -2.42
C LYS A 251 21.56 -3.28 -1.08
N LYS A 252 20.42 -3.60 -0.47
CA LYS A 252 19.96 -3.08 0.84
C LYS A 252 19.94 -1.55 0.91
N VAL A 253 19.39 -0.91 -0.12
CA VAL A 253 19.12 0.53 -0.09
C VAL A 253 17.79 0.76 0.62
N THR A 254 17.83 1.49 1.74
CA THR A 254 16.66 1.92 2.50
C THR A 254 16.40 3.40 2.23
N ALA A 255 15.35 3.71 1.47
CA ALA A 255 15.00 5.06 1.03
C ALA A 255 13.64 5.50 1.62
N ILE A 256 13.70 6.27 2.70
CA ILE A 256 12.54 6.52 3.57
C ILE A 256 12.27 8.01 3.79
N ASN A 257 10.99 8.36 3.91
CA ASN A 257 10.52 9.70 4.28
C ASN A 257 11.00 10.84 3.34
N ASN A 258 11.39 10.54 2.09
CA ASN A 258 11.88 11.54 1.15
C ASN A 258 10.71 12.35 0.55
N ARG A 259 10.98 13.61 0.20
CA ARG A 259 9.94 14.56 -0.25
C ARG A 259 9.46 14.32 -1.68
N GLU A 260 10.23 13.61 -2.49
CA GLU A 260 9.85 13.21 -3.84
C GLU A 260 9.89 11.69 -3.96
N ASN A 261 10.94 11.13 -4.53
CA ASN A 261 11.09 9.69 -4.76
C ASN A 261 12.12 9.09 -3.79
N GLY A 262 11.88 7.87 -3.32
CA GLY A 262 12.84 7.13 -2.51
C GLY A 262 14.08 6.76 -3.34
N VAL A 263 13.87 6.04 -4.44
CA VAL A 263 14.91 5.77 -5.45
C VAL A 263 14.42 6.24 -6.82
N SER A 264 15.30 6.79 -7.65
CA SER A 264 15.02 7.17 -9.03
C SER A 264 16.17 6.73 -9.94
N VAL A 265 15.85 6.06 -11.04
CA VAL A 265 16.81 5.72 -12.11
C VAL A 265 16.29 6.30 -13.42
N LYS A 266 17.07 7.19 -14.05
CA LYS A 266 16.75 7.84 -15.32
C LYS A 266 17.88 7.66 -16.32
N ILE A 267 17.54 7.31 -17.57
CA ILE A 267 18.49 7.07 -18.66
C ILE A 267 18.06 7.85 -19.91
N THR A 268 19.04 8.34 -20.68
CA THR A 268 18.78 8.99 -21.98
C THR A 268 18.13 8.04 -23.00
N LYS A 269 17.52 8.63 -24.04
CA LYS A 269 16.85 7.91 -25.13
C LYS A 269 17.80 7.17 -26.11
N GLN A 270 19.11 7.20 -25.86
CA GLN A 270 20.14 6.62 -26.75
C GLN A 270 20.84 5.40 -26.16
N GLU A 271 20.63 5.09 -24.87
CA GLU A 271 21.31 4.02 -24.16
C GLU A 271 20.31 3.02 -23.56
N SER A 272 20.81 1.91 -23.01
CA SER A 272 20.05 0.98 -22.18
C SER A 272 20.82 0.66 -20.90
N GLY A 273 20.12 0.56 -19.76
CA GLY A 273 20.75 0.27 -18.47
C GLY A 273 20.11 -0.89 -17.73
N HIS A 274 20.95 -1.73 -17.15
CA HIS A 274 20.61 -2.98 -16.51
C HIS A 274 20.88 -2.87 -15.00
N PHE A 275 19.85 -3.15 -14.19
CA PHE A 275 19.87 -2.90 -12.74
C PHE A 275 19.32 -4.08 -11.97
N VAL A 276 20.13 -4.64 -11.06
CA VAL A 276 19.66 -5.59 -10.04
C VAL A 276 19.42 -4.83 -8.73
N LEU A 277 18.21 -4.92 -8.21
CA LEU A 277 17.72 -4.17 -7.06
C LEU A 277 17.33 -5.16 -5.95
N GLU A 278 18.23 -5.40 -5.02
CA GLU A 278 18.11 -6.48 -4.01
C GLU A 278 17.88 -5.91 -2.60
N GLU A 279 16.90 -6.45 -1.86
CA GLU A 279 16.55 -6.04 -0.49
C GLU A 279 16.27 -4.52 -0.36
N ILE A 280 15.73 -3.87 -1.39
CA ILE A 280 15.37 -2.46 -1.36
C ILE A 280 14.18 -2.25 -0.43
N VAL A 281 14.23 -1.23 0.42
CA VAL A 281 13.11 -0.82 1.29
C VAL A 281 12.79 0.64 0.98
N SER A 282 11.60 0.92 0.47
CA SER A 282 11.19 2.29 0.10
C SER A 282 9.79 2.64 0.57
N GLU A 283 9.69 3.68 1.41
CA GLU A 283 8.55 3.84 2.31
C GLU A 283 8.31 5.29 2.75
N SER A 284 7.04 5.65 2.90
CA SER A 284 6.57 6.97 3.37
C SER A 284 7.10 8.17 2.56
N ASN A 285 7.65 7.95 1.37
CA ASN A 285 8.06 9.00 0.46
C ASN A 285 6.81 9.74 -0.07
N GLN A 286 6.89 11.05 -0.32
CA GLN A 286 5.71 11.87 -0.66
C GLN A 286 5.26 11.73 -2.13
N ILE A 287 6.01 11.02 -2.97
CA ILE A 287 5.57 10.58 -4.32
C ILE A 287 5.73 9.05 -4.44
N ASN A 288 6.81 8.55 -5.04
CA ASN A 288 7.00 7.12 -5.33
C ASN A 288 8.07 6.46 -4.43
N GLY A 289 7.94 5.15 -4.22
CA GLY A 289 9.01 4.34 -3.63
C GLY A 289 10.21 4.19 -4.58
N LEU A 290 9.96 3.86 -5.84
CA LEU A 290 10.94 3.79 -6.93
C LEU A 290 10.36 4.41 -8.21
N LEU A 291 11.16 5.24 -8.89
CA LEU A 291 10.88 5.81 -10.21
C LEU A 291 11.87 5.26 -11.25
N LEU A 292 11.35 4.80 -12.39
CA LEU A 292 12.13 4.25 -13.52
C LEU A 292 11.79 5.01 -14.81
N GLU A 293 12.78 5.55 -15.52
CA GLU A 293 12.57 6.35 -16.73
C GLU A 293 13.67 6.09 -17.79
N GLY A 294 13.28 5.85 -19.04
CA GLY A 294 14.20 5.54 -20.15
C GLY A 294 14.23 4.06 -20.53
N THR A 295 15.25 3.64 -21.29
CA THR A 295 15.41 2.23 -21.72
C THR A 295 16.09 1.44 -20.61
N LEU A 296 15.35 0.53 -19.98
CA LEU A 296 15.73 -0.03 -18.68
C LEU A 296 15.48 -1.53 -18.61
N HIS A 297 16.41 -2.27 -18.01
CA HIS A 297 16.37 -3.72 -17.78
C HIS A 297 16.54 -3.99 -16.28
N VAL A 298 15.44 -3.94 -15.53
CA VAL A 298 15.46 -3.89 -14.06
C VAL A 298 14.95 -5.19 -13.45
N THR A 299 15.71 -5.77 -12.54
CA THR A 299 15.33 -6.97 -11.78
C THR A 299 15.28 -6.64 -10.29
N VAL A 300 14.08 -6.70 -9.70
CA VAL A 300 13.79 -6.37 -8.30
C VAL A 300 13.62 -7.66 -7.49
N ILE A 301 14.33 -7.81 -6.39
CA ILE A 301 14.38 -9.05 -5.59
C ILE A 301 14.16 -8.74 -4.10
N SER A 302 13.28 -9.49 -3.43
CA SER A 302 13.06 -9.46 -1.97
C SER A 302 12.80 -8.06 -1.38
N SER A 303 12.22 -7.16 -2.18
CA SER A 303 12.12 -5.73 -1.89
C SER A 303 10.74 -5.32 -1.37
N GLN A 304 10.66 -4.16 -0.71
CA GLN A 304 9.48 -3.71 0.05
C GLN A 304 9.12 -2.26 -0.29
N PHE A 305 7.96 -2.04 -0.89
CA PHE A 305 7.49 -0.73 -1.34
C PHE A 305 6.11 -0.41 -0.72
N PHE A 306 6.09 0.32 0.40
CA PHE A 306 4.86 0.48 1.20
C PHE A 306 4.67 1.85 1.83
N SER A 307 3.40 2.25 2.02
CA SER A 307 2.99 3.55 2.57
C SER A 307 3.50 4.80 1.82
N ASN A 308 4.02 4.65 0.60
CA ASN A 308 4.38 5.79 -0.26
C ASN A 308 3.10 6.52 -0.71
N ASN A 309 3.17 7.84 -0.88
CA ASN A 309 1.96 8.65 -1.03
C ASN A 309 1.24 8.43 -2.37
N GLU A 310 1.98 8.10 -3.43
CA GLU A 310 1.44 7.65 -4.71
C GLU A 310 1.69 6.15 -4.93
N ASN A 311 2.85 5.77 -5.47
CA ASN A 311 3.10 4.42 -5.97
C ASN A 311 4.25 3.72 -5.24
N GLY A 312 4.23 2.38 -5.23
CA GLY A 312 5.38 1.59 -4.81
C GLY A 312 6.52 1.70 -5.83
N ILE A 313 6.21 1.35 -7.08
CA ILE A 313 7.04 1.61 -8.26
C ILE A 313 6.19 2.38 -9.29
N SER A 314 6.74 3.40 -9.93
CA SER A 314 6.18 4.04 -11.12
C SER A 314 7.19 4.05 -12.27
N THR A 315 6.75 3.77 -13.50
CA THR A 315 7.66 3.57 -14.64
C THR A 315 7.21 4.26 -15.94
N TYR A 316 8.17 4.91 -16.58
CA TYR A 316 8.10 5.53 -17.90
C TYR A 316 9.13 4.86 -18.82
N LEU A 317 8.86 3.60 -19.17
CA LEU A 317 9.79 2.71 -19.88
C LEU A 317 9.80 2.99 -21.39
N ALA A 318 11.00 3.12 -21.97
CA ALA A 318 11.19 3.24 -23.41
C ALA A 318 11.10 1.87 -24.12
N ASN A 319 11.11 1.89 -25.46
CA ASN A 319 10.88 0.69 -26.28
C ASN A 319 11.87 -0.44 -25.97
N GLY A 320 11.36 -1.66 -25.78
CA GLY A 320 12.18 -2.86 -25.51
C GLY A 320 12.67 -3.05 -24.07
N SER A 321 12.31 -2.15 -23.14
CA SER A 321 12.66 -2.25 -21.71
C SER A 321 12.11 -3.52 -21.05
N THR A 322 12.78 -4.00 -20.00
CA THR A 322 12.30 -5.10 -19.15
C THR A 322 12.22 -4.71 -17.67
N LEU A 323 11.18 -5.18 -16.98
CA LEU A 323 11.02 -5.08 -15.52
C LEU A 323 10.63 -6.44 -14.95
N GLU A 324 11.45 -7.01 -14.08
CA GLU A 324 11.17 -8.27 -13.40
C GLU A 324 11.12 -8.05 -11.88
N VAL A 325 10.17 -8.68 -11.20
CA VAL A 325 9.93 -8.50 -9.76
C VAL A 325 9.72 -9.86 -9.08
N TYR A 326 10.57 -10.18 -8.11
CA TYR A 326 10.63 -11.47 -7.42
C TYR A 326 10.49 -11.29 -5.91
N ASP A 327 9.70 -12.15 -5.27
CA ASP A 327 9.56 -12.32 -3.81
C ASP A 327 9.31 -11.02 -3.02
N SER A 328 8.72 -10.01 -3.67
CA SER A 328 8.62 -8.65 -3.15
C SER A 328 7.26 -8.33 -2.53
N PHE A 329 7.20 -7.24 -1.75
CA PHE A 329 5.98 -6.78 -1.06
C PHE A 329 5.61 -5.35 -1.45
N PHE A 330 4.35 -5.18 -1.81
CA PHE A 330 3.70 -3.90 -2.12
C PHE A 330 2.47 -3.76 -1.24
N GLY A 331 2.29 -2.62 -0.58
CA GLY A 331 1.05 -2.40 0.14
C GLY A 331 0.87 -1.04 0.78
N SER A 332 -0.39 -0.66 0.99
CA SER A 332 -0.78 0.64 1.60
C SER A 332 -0.22 1.90 0.92
N ASN A 333 0.37 1.80 -0.29
CA ASN A 333 0.70 2.96 -1.11
C ASN A 333 -0.61 3.65 -1.55
N GLY A 334 -0.59 4.98 -1.64
CA GLY A 334 -1.81 5.79 -1.76
C GLY A 334 -2.61 5.56 -3.04
N GLN A 335 -1.93 5.37 -4.18
CA GLN A 335 -2.55 4.98 -5.45
C GLN A 335 -2.30 3.49 -5.74
N HIS A 336 -1.10 3.12 -6.23
CA HIS A 336 -0.84 1.78 -6.77
C HIS A 336 0.36 1.07 -6.11
N GLY A 337 0.43 -0.26 -6.27
CA GLY A 337 1.65 -1.03 -6.01
C GLY A 337 2.68 -0.79 -7.10
N LEU A 338 2.30 -1.07 -8.34
CA LEU A 338 3.10 -0.85 -9.55
C LEU A 338 2.27 -0.06 -10.57
N GLN A 339 2.85 1.02 -11.12
CA GLN A 339 2.25 1.80 -12.21
C GLN A 339 3.18 1.79 -13.43
N ILE A 340 2.63 1.46 -14.61
CA ILE A 340 3.35 1.40 -15.89
C ILE A 340 2.59 2.22 -16.94
N GLN A 341 3.29 3.14 -17.62
CA GLN A 341 2.69 4.01 -18.63
C GLN A 341 3.47 3.97 -19.96
N ASN A 342 2.74 4.02 -21.09
CA ASN A 342 3.27 4.24 -22.45
C ASN A 342 4.30 3.21 -22.96
N GLY A 343 4.26 1.98 -22.45
CA GLY A 343 5.23 0.93 -22.76
C GLY A 343 5.05 0.32 -24.15
N GLN A 344 6.04 0.51 -25.03
CA GLN A 344 6.14 -0.19 -26.31
C GLN A 344 7.14 -1.34 -26.23
N GLN A 345 6.76 -2.52 -26.73
CA GLN A 345 7.59 -3.75 -26.76
C GLN A 345 8.22 -4.14 -25.41
N VAL A 346 7.65 -3.68 -24.29
CA VAL A 346 8.20 -3.91 -22.94
C VAL A 346 7.89 -5.32 -22.43
N GLN A 347 8.79 -5.90 -21.64
CA GLN A 347 8.53 -7.15 -20.91
C GLN A 347 8.40 -6.88 -19.42
N VAL A 348 7.34 -7.40 -18.78
CA VAL A 348 7.08 -7.20 -17.35
C VAL A 348 6.77 -8.53 -16.70
N LYS A 349 7.59 -8.93 -15.72
CA LYS A 349 7.44 -10.19 -14.97
C LYS A 349 7.24 -9.93 -13.48
N CYS A 350 6.33 -10.65 -12.85
CA CYS A 350 6.09 -10.61 -11.41
C CYS A 350 5.88 -12.03 -10.87
N PHE A 351 6.73 -12.47 -9.94
CA PHE A 351 6.71 -13.81 -9.36
C PHE A 351 6.75 -13.76 -7.82
N SER A 352 6.00 -14.67 -7.18
CA SER A 352 5.85 -14.80 -5.70
C SER A 352 5.40 -13.52 -4.95
N THR A 353 5.12 -12.45 -5.69
CA THR A 353 5.04 -11.09 -5.19
C THR A 353 3.66 -10.81 -4.59
N THR A 354 3.61 -9.96 -3.56
CA THR A 354 2.41 -9.75 -2.74
C THR A 354 1.95 -8.30 -2.81
N PHE A 355 0.71 -8.09 -3.27
CA PHE A 355 0.06 -6.79 -3.40
C PHE A 355 -1.12 -6.69 -2.43
N LYS A 356 -1.11 -5.69 -1.53
CA LYS A 356 -1.97 -5.73 -0.33
C LYS A 356 -2.45 -4.37 0.17
N ALA A 357 -3.76 -4.27 0.43
CA ALA A 357 -4.38 -3.07 0.99
C ALA A 357 -4.08 -1.76 0.22
N HIS A 358 -3.91 -1.85 -1.10
CA HIS A 358 -3.99 -0.67 -1.98
C HIS A 358 -5.43 -0.14 -1.88
N ASN A 359 -5.57 1.05 -1.31
CA ASN A 359 -6.85 1.48 -0.74
C ASN A 359 -7.62 2.45 -1.65
N SER A 360 -6.92 3.35 -2.34
CA SER A 360 -7.54 4.40 -3.17
C SER A 360 -7.49 4.09 -4.67
N GLY A 361 -6.46 3.38 -5.14
CA GLY A 361 -6.32 2.90 -6.51
C GLY A 361 -6.13 1.38 -6.59
N GLU A 362 -6.09 0.87 -7.83
CA GLU A 362 -5.91 -0.56 -8.12
C GLU A 362 -4.47 -1.00 -7.81
N ALA A 363 -4.25 -2.26 -7.43
CA ALA A 363 -2.92 -2.71 -7.00
C ALA A 363 -1.84 -2.66 -8.09
N ILE A 364 -2.20 -2.91 -9.35
CA ILE A 364 -1.35 -2.61 -10.52
C ILE A 364 -2.16 -1.87 -11.58
N LEU A 365 -1.60 -0.78 -12.11
CA LEU A 365 -2.17 -0.02 -13.22
C LEU A 365 -1.20 0.00 -14.41
N VAL A 366 -1.72 -0.39 -15.58
CA VAL A 366 -1.00 -0.39 -16.86
C VAL A 366 -1.81 0.41 -17.88
N LYS A 367 -1.19 1.39 -18.53
CA LYS A 367 -1.83 2.27 -19.52
C LYS A 367 -1.02 2.40 -20.81
N ASN A 368 -1.72 2.42 -21.95
CA ASN A 368 -1.16 2.69 -23.27
C ASN A 368 -0.02 1.73 -23.65
N ILE A 369 -0.31 0.44 -23.81
CA ILE A 369 0.70 -0.58 -24.13
C ILE A 369 0.52 -1.17 -25.53
N SER A 370 1.65 -1.39 -26.22
CA SER A 370 1.69 -1.95 -27.56
C SER A 370 2.84 -2.94 -27.73
N GLY A 371 2.58 -4.14 -28.24
CA GLY A 371 3.61 -5.17 -28.46
C GLY A 371 4.22 -5.75 -27.17
N ALA A 372 3.61 -5.52 -26.01
CA ALA A 372 4.21 -5.83 -24.70
C ALA A 372 3.99 -7.29 -24.28
N ASN A 373 4.78 -7.77 -23.31
CA ASN A 373 4.67 -9.11 -22.74
C ASN A 373 4.61 -9.05 -21.20
N PHE A 374 3.46 -9.35 -20.62
CA PHE A 374 3.22 -9.36 -19.18
C PHE A 374 3.06 -10.79 -18.66
N LEU A 375 3.80 -11.14 -17.60
CA LEU A 375 3.77 -12.47 -16.99
C LEU A 375 3.73 -12.35 -15.46
N LEU A 376 2.55 -12.58 -14.88
CA LEU A 376 2.32 -12.51 -13.43
C LEU A 376 2.05 -13.91 -12.89
N GLY A 377 3.06 -14.55 -12.31
CA GLY A 377 2.99 -15.90 -11.73
C GLY A 377 2.94 -15.88 -10.20
N ASP A 378 2.13 -16.77 -9.61
CA ASP A 378 2.15 -17.13 -8.18
C ASP A 378 1.95 -15.96 -7.19
N CYS A 379 1.46 -14.82 -7.71
CA CYS A 379 1.28 -13.60 -6.96
C CYS A 379 0.07 -13.63 -6.01
N ARG A 380 0.17 -12.89 -4.91
CA ARG A 380 -0.83 -12.87 -3.82
C ARG A 380 -1.50 -11.51 -3.72
N TRP A 381 -2.81 -11.45 -3.97
CA TRP A 381 -3.59 -10.22 -4.09
C TRP A 381 -4.65 -10.19 -3.00
N ARG A 382 -4.50 -9.31 -2.00
CA ARG A 382 -5.37 -9.29 -0.82
C ARG A 382 -5.88 -7.91 -0.46
N SER A 383 -7.19 -7.80 -0.24
CA SER A 383 -7.84 -6.61 0.36
C SER A 383 -7.67 -5.31 -0.45
N ASN A 384 -7.33 -5.40 -1.75
CA ASN A 384 -7.06 -4.22 -2.60
C ASN A 384 -8.35 -3.61 -3.18
N ASN A 385 -8.27 -2.34 -3.56
CA ASN A 385 -9.35 -1.58 -4.21
C ASN A 385 -9.22 -1.66 -5.73
N GLY A 386 -9.42 -2.86 -6.27
CA GLY A 386 -9.03 -3.26 -7.61
C GLY A 386 -7.73 -4.07 -7.60
N GLY A 387 -7.66 -5.12 -8.42
CA GLY A 387 -6.46 -5.96 -8.56
C GLY A 387 -5.49 -5.40 -9.59
N ILE A 388 -5.58 -5.86 -10.83
CA ILE A 388 -4.80 -5.34 -11.97
C ILE A 388 -5.71 -4.74 -13.04
N VAL A 389 -5.31 -3.61 -13.60
CA VAL A 389 -6.04 -2.91 -14.66
C VAL A 389 -5.10 -2.55 -15.82
N PHE A 390 -5.38 -3.12 -16.99
CA PHE A 390 -4.80 -2.73 -18.27
C PHE A 390 -5.79 -1.85 -19.04
N ARG A 391 -5.34 -0.71 -19.57
CA ARG A 391 -6.15 0.19 -20.41
C ARG A 391 -5.42 0.54 -21.70
N ASP A 392 -6.13 0.48 -22.82
CA ASP A 392 -5.61 0.75 -24.17
C ASP A 392 -4.46 -0.21 -24.52
N VAL A 393 -4.82 -1.46 -24.84
CA VAL A 393 -3.90 -2.59 -25.09
C VAL A 393 -3.94 -3.01 -26.56
N THR A 394 -2.78 -3.07 -27.22
CA THR A 394 -2.64 -3.50 -28.63
C THR A 394 -1.51 -4.52 -28.80
N ASP A 395 -1.73 -5.55 -29.64
CA ASP A 395 -0.72 -6.56 -30.06
C ASP A 395 0.13 -7.16 -28.92
N SER A 396 -0.42 -7.30 -27.71
CA SER A 396 0.33 -7.65 -26.49
C SER A 396 -0.01 -9.04 -25.95
N ASN A 397 0.89 -9.65 -25.18
CA ASN A 397 0.65 -10.92 -24.47
C ASN A 397 0.47 -10.64 -22.97
N LEU A 398 -0.66 -11.05 -22.39
CA LEU A 398 -1.01 -10.83 -20.98
C LEU A 398 -1.27 -12.17 -20.29
N HIS A 399 -0.28 -12.69 -19.54
CA HIS A 399 -0.35 -13.98 -18.85
C HIS A 399 -0.48 -13.78 -17.33
N LEU A 400 -1.54 -14.31 -16.73
CA LEU A 400 -1.81 -14.26 -15.29
C LEU A 400 -2.02 -15.68 -14.76
N LEU A 401 -1.02 -16.21 -14.05
CA LEU A 401 -0.87 -17.63 -13.75
C LEU A 401 -0.81 -17.90 -12.25
N ASN A 402 -1.43 -18.98 -11.77
CA ASN A 402 -1.37 -19.49 -10.38
C ASN A 402 -1.84 -18.53 -9.28
N GLY A 403 -2.29 -17.32 -9.61
CA GLY A 403 -2.51 -16.21 -8.68
C GLY A 403 -3.60 -16.48 -7.63
N ASN A 404 -3.39 -15.94 -6.42
CA ASN A 404 -4.33 -16.08 -5.31
C ASN A 404 -4.97 -14.74 -4.97
N TRP A 405 -6.23 -14.57 -5.38
CA TRP A 405 -6.98 -13.31 -5.39
C TRP A 405 -8.10 -13.37 -4.34
N MET A 406 -7.89 -12.74 -3.18
CA MET A 406 -8.80 -12.83 -2.05
C MET A 406 -9.26 -11.47 -1.52
N TRP A 407 -10.57 -11.31 -1.34
CA TRP A 407 -11.21 -10.13 -0.72
C TRP A 407 -10.90 -8.76 -1.36
N ASN A 408 -10.47 -8.75 -2.62
CA ASN A 408 -10.32 -7.51 -3.36
C ASN A 408 -11.72 -6.90 -3.60
N ARG A 409 -11.79 -5.57 -3.54
CA ARG A 409 -13.00 -4.75 -3.65
C ARG A 409 -13.08 -4.22 -5.09
N GLY A 410 -14.12 -4.59 -5.83
CA GLY A 410 -14.21 -4.37 -7.28
C GLY A 410 -13.37 -5.37 -8.09
N ALA A 411 -13.19 -5.08 -9.38
CA ALA A 411 -12.60 -6.01 -10.32
C ALA A 411 -11.19 -6.47 -9.92
N SER A 412 -10.95 -7.78 -9.99
CA SER A 412 -9.64 -8.36 -9.73
C SER A 412 -8.75 -8.27 -10.97
N ILE A 413 -9.32 -8.40 -12.16
CA ILE A 413 -8.64 -8.19 -13.45
C ILE A 413 -9.55 -7.33 -14.33
N ILE A 414 -9.03 -6.23 -14.87
CA ILE A 414 -9.60 -5.52 -16.02
C ILE A 414 -8.56 -5.48 -17.13
N ALA A 415 -8.94 -5.79 -18.36
CA ALA A 415 -8.24 -5.33 -19.56
C ALA A 415 -9.26 -4.72 -20.53
N ASP A 416 -9.10 -3.44 -20.85
CA ASP A 416 -10.08 -2.68 -21.62
C ASP A 416 -9.49 -1.98 -22.85
N LYS A 417 -10.35 -1.81 -23.86
CA LYS A 417 -10.07 -1.39 -25.24
C LYS A 417 -9.02 -2.27 -25.94
N ILE A 418 -9.10 -3.59 -25.75
CA ILE A 418 -8.22 -4.59 -26.37
C ILE A 418 -8.33 -4.54 -27.91
N LYS A 419 -7.19 -4.56 -28.60
CA LYS A 419 -7.04 -4.48 -30.06
C LYS A 419 -5.96 -5.41 -30.62
N GLY A 420 -6.06 -5.70 -31.92
CA GLY A 420 -5.03 -6.39 -32.69
C GLY A 420 -4.81 -7.83 -32.22
N LYS A 421 -3.58 -8.33 -32.37
CA LYS A 421 -3.14 -9.70 -32.05
C LYS A 421 -2.88 -9.88 -30.54
N THR A 422 -3.71 -9.28 -29.70
CA THR A 422 -3.54 -9.36 -28.23
C THR A 422 -3.95 -10.74 -27.73
N ASN A 423 -3.05 -11.43 -27.04
CA ASN A 423 -3.29 -12.73 -26.41
C ASN A 423 -3.43 -12.55 -24.90
N ILE A 424 -4.50 -13.08 -24.31
CA ILE A 424 -4.74 -13.04 -22.86
C ILE A 424 -4.89 -14.46 -22.34
N LEU A 425 -4.02 -14.88 -21.41
CA LEU A 425 -4.07 -16.18 -20.75
C LEU A 425 -4.25 -15.99 -19.25
N ILE A 426 -5.36 -16.48 -18.71
CA ILE A 426 -5.68 -16.46 -17.27
C ILE A 426 -5.82 -17.92 -16.83
N GLU A 427 -4.83 -18.45 -16.09
CA GLU A 427 -4.74 -19.89 -15.82
C GLU A 427 -4.45 -20.24 -14.35
N ASN A 428 -5.14 -21.27 -13.83
CA ASN A 428 -4.94 -21.84 -12.48
C ASN A 428 -5.10 -20.84 -11.31
N ASN A 429 -5.75 -19.69 -11.54
CA ASN A 429 -5.98 -18.67 -10.51
C ASN A 429 -7.08 -19.09 -9.52
N LYS A 430 -6.99 -18.60 -8.30
CA LYS A 430 -7.95 -18.82 -7.21
C LYS A 430 -8.58 -17.49 -6.81
N PHE A 431 -9.77 -17.20 -7.33
CA PHE A 431 -10.57 -16.02 -6.98
C PHE A 431 -11.55 -16.37 -5.87
N ARG A 432 -11.32 -15.86 -4.65
CA ARG A 432 -12.09 -16.23 -3.46
C ARG A 432 -12.61 -15.01 -2.73
N GLN A 433 -13.92 -14.96 -2.47
CA GLN A 433 -14.54 -13.97 -1.58
C GLN A 433 -14.23 -12.51 -1.93
N ASN A 434 -13.89 -12.21 -3.20
CA ASN A 434 -13.79 -10.83 -3.69
C ASN A 434 -15.21 -10.21 -3.73
N VAL A 435 -15.33 -8.90 -3.49
CA VAL A 435 -16.61 -8.23 -3.23
C VAL A 435 -16.78 -6.94 -4.03
N PHE A 436 -18.01 -6.51 -4.30
CA PHE A 436 -18.33 -5.20 -4.90
C PHE A 436 -17.50 -4.04 -4.33
N HIS A 437 -17.06 -3.10 -5.17
CA HIS A 437 -16.46 -1.84 -4.72
C HIS A 437 -17.53 -0.87 -4.20
N SER A 438 -18.57 -0.63 -5.00
CA SER A 438 -19.74 0.20 -4.66
C SER A 438 -20.99 -0.34 -5.37
N ASN A 439 -22.16 0.12 -4.97
CA ASN A 439 -23.44 -0.29 -5.56
C ASN A 439 -23.81 0.48 -6.86
N THR A 440 -22.86 1.21 -7.45
CA THR A 440 -23.14 2.24 -8.48
C THR A 440 -22.48 1.97 -9.83
N THR A 441 -21.72 0.89 -9.96
CA THR A 441 -21.04 0.49 -11.20
C THR A 441 -21.22 -1.00 -11.45
N LEU A 442 -21.20 -1.40 -12.72
CA LEU A 442 -21.08 -2.80 -13.11
C LEU A 442 -19.75 -3.34 -12.56
N ASN A 443 -19.83 -4.25 -11.59
CA ASN A 443 -18.67 -4.86 -10.95
C ASN A 443 -18.54 -6.33 -11.36
N SER A 444 -17.40 -6.70 -11.92
CA SER A 444 -17.04 -8.08 -12.28
C SER A 444 -15.88 -8.63 -11.42
N VAL A 445 -15.53 -9.91 -11.51
CA VAL A 445 -14.22 -10.40 -11.00
C VAL A 445 -13.15 -10.26 -12.07
N ILE A 446 -13.48 -10.65 -13.31
CA ILE A 446 -12.68 -10.46 -14.52
C ILE A 446 -13.50 -9.69 -15.56
N GLU A 447 -12.91 -8.63 -16.09
CA GLU A 447 -13.48 -7.76 -17.12
C GLU A 447 -12.57 -7.70 -18.35
N LEU A 448 -13.08 -8.07 -19.52
CA LEU A 448 -12.35 -8.00 -20.79
C LEU A 448 -13.18 -7.23 -21.84
N GLY A 449 -12.75 -6.01 -22.16
CA GLY A 449 -13.41 -5.10 -23.08
C GLY A 449 -12.63 -4.92 -24.38
N MET A 450 -13.21 -5.34 -25.51
CA MET A 450 -12.63 -5.22 -26.84
C MET A 450 -13.07 -3.95 -27.57
N ASN A 451 -12.20 -3.45 -28.44
CA ASN A 451 -12.49 -2.31 -29.31
C ASN A 451 -12.62 -2.77 -30.78
N GLU A 452 -12.80 -1.85 -31.71
CA GLU A 452 -12.82 -2.17 -33.13
C GLU A 452 -11.43 -2.61 -33.61
N ASN A 453 -11.39 -3.65 -34.46
CA ASN A 453 -10.21 -4.44 -34.84
C ASN A 453 -9.74 -5.42 -33.74
N ASP A 454 -10.69 -6.23 -33.25
CA ASP A 454 -10.54 -7.29 -32.25
C ASP A 454 -10.45 -8.71 -32.81
N LYS A 455 -10.68 -8.91 -34.12
CA LYS A 455 -10.79 -10.23 -34.78
C LYS A 455 -9.59 -11.17 -34.58
N ASP A 456 -8.39 -10.61 -34.35
CA ASP A 456 -7.14 -11.35 -34.23
C ASP A 456 -6.72 -11.56 -32.76
N ALA A 457 -7.50 -11.04 -31.81
CA ALA A 457 -7.27 -11.18 -30.37
C ALA A 457 -7.73 -12.55 -29.88
N ARG A 458 -7.00 -13.13 -28.93
CA ARG A 458 -7.26 -14.47 -28.37
C ARG A 458 -7.34 -14.41 -26.85
N ILE A 459 -8.38 -15.00 -26.29
CA ILE A 459 -8.64 -15.00 -24.84
C ILE A 459 -8.80 -16.45 -24.38
N GLN A 460 -7.93 -16.87 -23.48
CA GLN A 460 -7.92 -18.21 -22.88
C GLN A 460 -8.06 -18.09 -21.37
N ILE A 461 -9.15 -18.63 -20.82
CA ILE A 461 -9.45 -18.63 -19.39
C ILE A 461 -9.56 -20.09 -18.97
N ASN A 462 -8.49 -20.62 -18.39
CA ASN A 462 -8.31 -22.06 -18.17
C ASN A 462 -8.14 -22.42 -16.69
N ASP A 463 -8.76 -23.52 -16.27
CA ASP A 463 -8.47 -24.20 -15.00
C ASP A 463 -8.69 -23.38 -13.69
N ASN A 464 -9.18 -22.13 -13.78
CA ASN A 464 -9.35 -21.22 -12.64
C ASN A 464 -10.50 -21.63 -11.69
N ARG A 465 -10.47 -21.17 -10.45
CA ARG A 465 -11.52 -21.41 -9.45
C ARG A 465 -12.08 -20.11 -8.86
N PHE A 466 -13.35 -19.85 -9.14
CA PHE A 466 -14.14 -18.74 -8.63
C PHE A 466 -15.06 -19.24 -7.53
N LEU A 467 -14.73 -18.95 -6.26
CA LEU A 467 -15.42 -19.49 -5.08
C LEU A 467 -15.93 -18.38 -4.16
N ARG A 468 -17.25 -18.36 -3.90
CA ARG A 468 -17.90 -17.44 -2.93
C ARG A 468 -17.63 -15.94 -3.16
N ASN A 469 -17.33 -15.53 -4.38
CA ASN A 469 -17.22 -14.10 -4.73
C ASN A 469 -18.62 -13.45 -4.72
N ALA A 470 -18.68 -12.15 -4.47
CA ALA A 470 -19.92 -11.36 -4.49
C ALA A 470 -19.73 -10.13 -5.39
N MET A 471 -20.12 -10.25 -6.65
CA MET A 471 -20.01 -9.23 -7.70
C MET A 471 -21.31 -9.21 -8.50
N GLU A 472 -21.49 -8.27 -9.44
CA GLU A 472 -22.67 -8.30 -10.30
C GLU A 472 -22.57 -9.40 -11.36
N ILE A 473 -21.35 -9.56 -11.91
CA ILE A 473 -20.96 -10.60 -12.86
C ILE A 473 -19.69 -11.27 -12.32
N ILE A 474 -19.42 -12.56 -12.59
CA ILE A 474 -18.09 -13.13 -12.23
C ILE A 474 -17.10 -12.93 -13.38
N LEU A 475 -17.46 -13.36 -14.60
CA LEU A 475 -16.70 -13.12 -15.83
C LEU A 475 -17.52 -12.31 -16.83
N LEU A 476 -17.02 -11.12 -17.20
CA LEU A 476 -17.62 -10.22 -18.19
C LEU A 476 -16.67 -10.10 -19.41
N ILE A 477 -17.14 -10.49 -20.59
CA ILE A 477 -16.44 -10.29 -21.86
C ILE A 477 -17.39 -9.68 -22.91
N GLY A 478 -16.93 -8.64 -23.61
CA GLY A 478 -17.68 -7.98 -24.68
C GLY A 478 -16.89 -6.85 -25.33
N ARG A 479 -17.55 -5.94 -26.04
CA ARG A 479 -16.93 -4.66 -26.42
C ARG A 479 -16.83 -3.71 -25.21
N THR A 480 -15.92 -2.74 -25.28
CA THR A 480 -15.79 -1.65 -24.28
C THR A 480 -17.10 -0.88 -24.12
N GLU A 481 -17.60 -0.32 -25.23
CA GLU A 481 -18.87 0.38 -25.33
C GLU A 481 -19.46 0.15 -26.74
N PRO A 482 -20.76 -0.19 -26.88
CA PRO A 482 -21.68 -0.65 -25.84
C PRO A 482 -21.39 -2.10 -25.43
N ARG A 483 -21.35 -2.38 -24.11
CA ARG A 483 -20.91 -3.68 -23.54
C ARG A 483 -21.72 -4.91 -23.93
N ASN A 484 -22.94 -4.71 -24.43
CA ASN A 484 -23.82 -5.78 -24.91
C ASN A 484 -23.62 -6.13 -26.39
N THR A 485 -22.78 -5.40 -27.13
CA THR A 485 -22.46 -5.68 -28.54
C THR A 485 -21.33 -6.70 -28.67
N PRO A 486 -21.39 -7.61 -29.67
CA PRO A 486 -20.44 -8.71 -29.77
C PRO A 486 -19.03 -8.29 -30.20
N THR A 487 -18.03 -8.89 -29.54
CA THR A 487 -16.64 -8.96 -30.03
C THR A 487 -16.45 -10.05 -31.09
N ASN A 488 -15.44 -9.88 -31.95
CA ASN A 488 -14.94 -10.89 -32.88
C ASN A 488 -13.67 -11.61 -32.39
N ALA A 489 -13.21 -11.39 -31.16
CA ALA A 489 -12.08 -12.12 -30.58
C ALA A 489 -12.38 -13.63 -30.43
N GLU A 490 -11.35 -14.46 -30.54
CA GLU A 490 -11.42 -15.90 -30.24
C GLU A 490 -11.41 -16.12 -28.72
N ILE A 491 -12.47 -16.70 -28.16
CA ILE A 491 -12.63 -16.91 -26.72
C ILE A 491 -12.74 -18.40 -26.39
N ILE A 492 -11.83 -18.89 -25.56
CA ILE A 492 -11.82 -20.24 -24.99
C ILE A 492 -11.94 -20.13 -23.47
N ILE A 493 -12.98 -20.77 -22.90
CA ILE A 493 -13.22 -20.83 -21.45
C ILE A 493 -13.31 -22.31 -21.06
N ALA A 494 -12.28 -22.87 -20.45
CA ALA A 494 -12.18 -24.31 -20.21
C ALA A 494 -11.79 -24.70 -18.78
N LYS A 495 -12.36 -25.79 -18.27
CA LYS A 495 -11.98 -26.42 -16.98
C LYS A 495 -12.09 -25.51 -15.75
N ASN A 496 -12.79 -24.38 -15.82
CA ASN A 496 -12.97 -23.47 -14.70
C ASN A 496 -14.06 -23.98 -13.74
N SER A 497 -14.00 -23.57 -12.48
CA SER A 497 -14.93 -23.96 -11.44
C SER A 497 -15.58 -22.74 -10.81
N PHE A 498 -16.85 -22.47 -11.14
CA PHE A 498 -17.67 -21.37 -10.64
C PHE A 498 -18.62 -21.89 -9.55
N LEU A 499 -18.22 -21.76 -8.28
CA LEU A 499 -18.91 -22.36 -7.14
C LEU A 499 -19.39 -21.33 -6.11
N GLU A 500 -20.66 -21.44 -5.71
CA GLU A 500 -21.26 -20.71 -4.59
C GLU A 500 -21.13 -19.17 -4.68
N ASN A 501 -20.94 -18.61 -5.89
CA ASN A 501 -20.82 -17.17 -6.06
C ASN A 501 -22.19 -16.47 -5.97
N LEU A 502 -22.18 -15.24 -5.46
CA LEU A 502 -23.34 -14.37 -5.34
C LEU A 502 -23.26 -13.29 -6.43
N ALA A 503 -23.86 -13.57 -7.59
CA ALA A 503 -23.89 -12.67 -8.73
C ALA A 503 -25.23 -12.70 -9.46
N LEU A 504 -25.51 -11.71 -10.31
CA LEU A 504 -26.64 -11.76 -11.25
C LEU A 504 -26.33 -12.76 -12.37
N ASN A 505 -25.15 -12.63 -12.98
CA ASN A 505 -24.65 -13.55 -14.00
C ASN A 505 -23.35 -14.19 -13.51
N ALA A 506 -23.18 -15.52 -13.63
CA ALA A 506 -21.84 -16.08 -13.40
C ALA A 506 -20.92 -15.71 -14.58
N VAL A 507 -21.35 -15.99 -15.81
CA VAL A 507 -20.64 -15.61 -17.04
C VAL A 507 -21.56 -14.77 -17.94
N TYR A 508 -21.07 -13.62 -18.40
CA TYR A 508 -21.72 -12.78 -19.43
C TYR A 508 -20.79 -12.61 -20.63
N LEU A 509 -21.25 -12.98 -21.82
CA LEU A 509 -20.46 -12.99 -23.06
C LEU A 509 -21.21 -12.36 -24.23
N ALA A 510 -20.78 -11.18 -24.66
CA ALA A 510 -21.16 -10.60 -25.94
C ALA A 510 -20.05 -10.89 -26.96
N ALA A 511 -20.12 -12.01 -27.66
CA ALA A 511 -19.05 -12.47 -28.55
C ALA A 511 -19.53 -13.44 -29.65
N ASN A 512 -18.88 -13.41 -30.81
CA ASN A 512 -19.23 -14.23 -31.97
C ASN A 512 -18.46 -15.58 -32.07
N TYR A 513 -17.23 -15.65 -31.55
CA TYR A 513 -16.35 -16.83 -31.67
C TYR A 513 -15.97 -17.38 -30.30
N VAL A 514 -16.83 -18.24 -29.73
CA VAL A 514 -16.73 -18.69 -28.33
C VAL A 514 -16.83 -20.21 -28.22
N ASN A 515 -15.91 -20.81 -27.46
CA ASN A 515 -15.97 -22.21 -27.03
C ASN A 515 -15.85 -22.31 -25.50
N ILE A 516 -16.89 -22.83 -24.85
CA ILE A 516 -16.98 -23.03 -23.39
C ILE A 516 -17.12 -24.53 -23.14
N SER A 517 -16.15 -25.18 -22.49
CA SER A 517 -16.23 -26.64 -22.24
C SER A 517 -15.52 -27.12 -20.96
N TYR A 518 -16.00 -28.22 -20.38
CA TYR A 518 -15.48 -28.84 -19.16
C TYR A 518 -15.47 -27.96 -17.91
N ASN A 519 -16.25 -26.87 -17.89
CA ASN A 519 -16.40 -26.01 -16.71
C ASN A 519 -17.49 -26.54 -15.77
N THR A 520 -17.34 -26.26 -14.47
CA THR A 520 -18.40 -26.46 -13.46
C THR A 520 -19.11 -25.15 -13.16
N PHE A 521 -20.44 -25.18 -13.30
CA PHE A 521 -21.37 -24.12 -12.91
C PHE A 521 -22.25 -24.62 -11.75
N HIS A 522 -22.06 -24.06 -10.56
CA HIS A 522 -22.90 -24.34 -9.40
C HIS A 522 -23.11 -23.06 -8.56
N ASN A 523 -23.86 -22.11 -9.11
CA ASN A 523 -24.16 -20.82 -8.49
C ASN A 523 -25.67 -20.68 -8.29
N SER A 524 -26.19 -21.33 -7.23
CA SER A 524 -27.63 -21.44 -6.88
C SER A 524 -28.36 -20.13 -6.56
N LYS A 525 -27.77 -18.99 -6.89
CA LYS A 525 -28.33 -17.63 -6.78
C LYS A 525 -28.19 -16.79 -8.04
N ALA A 526 -27.48 -17.26 -9.07
CA ALA A 526 -27.38 -16.54 -10.32
C ALA A 526 -28.73 -16.54 -11.05
N ARG A 527 -29.10 -15.41 -11.64
CA ARG A 527 -30.23 -15.29 -12.58
C ARG A 527 -29.93 -16.08 -13.86
N CYS A 528 -28.66 -16.08 -14.26
CA CYS A 528 -28.11 -16.81 -15.39
C CYS A 528 -26.70 -17.31 -15.00
N GLU A 529 -26.40 -18.61 -15.11
CA GLU A 529 -25.01 -19.08 -15.01
C GLU A 529 -24.23 -18.75 -16.29
N LEU A 530 -24.92 -18.70 -17.44
CA LEU A 530 -24.42 -18.12 -18.69
C LEU A 530 -25.46 -17.17 -19.30
N HIS A 531 -25.08 -15.94 -19.61
CA HIS A 531 -25.87 -14.94 -20.32
C HIS A 531 -25.14 -14.51 -21.59
N SER A 532 -25.82 -14.53 -22.73
CA SER A 532 -25.25 -14.04 -24.00
C SER A 532 -25.59 -12.58 -24.28
N GLY A 533 -24.78 -11.91 -25.10
CA GLY A 533 -25.01 -10.54 -25.57
C GLY A 533 -26.01 -10.44 -26.73
N LEU A 534 -26.11 -9.24 -27.32
CA LEU A 534 -27.00 -8.95 -28.45
C LEU A 534 -26.56 -9.66 -29.74
N LYS A 535 -27.54 -10.22 -30.45
CA LYS A 535 -27.39 -10.88 -31.74
C LYS A 535 -27.44 -9.86 -32.88
N LEU A 536 -26.27 -9.34 -33.27
CA LEU A 536 -26.13 -8.41 -34.41
C LEU A 536 -25.87 -9.11 -35.76
N SER A 537 -25.68 -10.43 -35.77
CA SER A 537 -25.31 -11.20 -36.97
C SER A 537 -26.20 -12.44 -37.14
N ILE A 538 -26.46 -12.79 -38.41
CA ILE A 538 -27.22 -14.00 -38.76
C ILE A 538 -26.25 -15.20 -38.70
N GLY A 539 -26.68 -16.29 -38.07
CA GLY A 539 -25.90 -17.54 -37.98
C GLY A 539 -24.92 -17.67 -36.81
N THR A 540 -24.64 -16.60 -36.04
CA THR A 540 -23.74 -16.70 -34.88
C THR A 540 -24.41 -17.42 -33.69
N SER A 541 -23.62 -18.21 -32.96
CA SER A 541 -24.03 -18.95 -31.76
C SER A 541 -22.83 -19.19 -30.84
N ILE A 542 -23.08 -19.34 -29.53
CA ILE A 542 -22.05 -19.67 -28.54
C ILE A 542 -22.03 -21.19 -28.33
N ASN A 543 -20.86 -21.81 -28.52
CA ASN A 543 -20.67 -23.22 -28.20
C ASN A 543 -20.38 -23.39 -26.71
N ALA A 544 -21.23 -24.16 -26.01
CA ALA A 544 -21.20 -24.37 -24.57
C ALA A 544 -21.40 -25.84 -24.16
N ILE A 545 -20.97 -26.78 -25.01
CA ILE A 545 -21.08 -28.22 -24.77
C ILE A 545 -20.09 -28.73 -23.70
N ASN A 546 -20.36 -29.92 -23.16
CA ASN A 546 -19.51 -30.63 -22.21
C ASN A 546 -19.18 -29.86 -20.91
N ASN A 547 -20.06 -28.95 -20.48
CA ASN A 547 -20.00 -28.32 -19.15
C ASN A 547 -20.91 -29.06 -18.15
N TYR A 548 -20.60 -28.98 -16.85
CA TYR A 548 -21.47 -29.44 -15.78
C TYR A 548 -22.21 -28.26 -15.16
N TRP A 549 -23.55 -28.34 -15.08
CA TRP A 549 -24.42 -27.24 -14.64
C TRP A 549 -25.04 -27.48 -13.25
N GLY A 550 -24.38 -28.30 -12.42
CA GLY A 550 -24.85 -28.63 -11.07
C GLY A 550 -26.09 -29.53 -11.03
N THR A 551 -26.54 -30.05 -12.18
CA THR A 551 -27.71 -30.91 -12.37
C THR A 551 -27.60 -31.63 -13.71
N ALA A 552 -28.23 -32.81 -13.82
CA ALA A 552 -28.38 -33.55 -15.07
C ALA A 552 -29.75 -33.33 -15.75
N ASN A 553 -30.66 -32.59 -15.12
CA ASN A 553 -31.99 -32.32 -15.67
C ASN A 553 -31.91 -31.24 -16.76
N GLN A 554 -32.14 -31.61 -18.03
CA GLN A 554 -32.07 -30.69 -19.17
C GLN A 554 -32.95 -29.43 -19.01
N GLY A 555 -34.12 -29.53 -18.39
CA GLY A 555 -34.99 -28.37 -18.14
C GLY A 555 -34.34 -27.38 -17.18
N GLU A 556 -33.75 -27.88 -16.09
CA GLU A 556 -33.00 -27.06 -15.14
C GLU A 556 -31.74 -26.47 -15.78
N VAL A 557 -30.98 -27.24 -16.57
CA VAL A 557 -29.80 -26.76 -17.31
C VAL A 557 -30.18 -25.58 -18.21
N MET A 558 -31.23 -25.73 -19.03
CA MET A 558 -31.67 -24.67 -19.93
C MET A 558 -32.21 -23.45 -19.17
N SER A 559 -32.82 -23.63 -17.99
CA SER A 559 -33.30 -22.52 -17.16
C SER A 559 -32.19 -21.61 -16.60
N ARG A 560 -30.96 -22.15 -16.46
CA ARG A 560 -29.76 -21.41 -16.02
C ARG A 560 -29.09 -20.61 -17.13
N ILE A 561 -29.55 -20.76 -18.38
CA ILE A 561 -28.97 -20.09 -19.56
C ILE A 561 -29.91 -18.99 -20.03
N CYS A 562 -29.35 -17.83 -20.36
CA CYS A 562 -30.07 -16.65 -20.85
C CYS A 562 -29.61 -16.34 -22.27
N ASP A 563 -30.34 -16.88 -23.25
CA ASP A 563 -30.03 -16.85 -24.69
C ASP A 563 -31.28 -16.53 -25.55
N ASN A 564 -31.15 -16.72 -26.86
CA ASN A 564 -32.21 -16.50 -27.86
C ASN A 564 -33.57 -17.17 -27.53
N LYS A 565 -33.58 -18.28 -26.77
CA LYS A 565 -34.82 -18.98 -26.37
C LYS A 565 -35.61 -18.20 -25.32
N ARG A 566 -34.93 -17.38 -24.52
CA ARG A 566 -35.51 -16.54 -23.45
C ARG A 566 -35.81 -15.13 -23.94
N ASP A 567 -34.96 -14.60 -24.81
CA ASP A 567 -35.13 -13.29 -25.47
C ASP A 567 -34.53 -13.37 -26.88
N LYS A 568 -35.38 -13.17 -27.90
CA LYS A 568 -35.01 -13.31 -29.33
C LYS A 568 -33.92 -12.32 -29.78
N SER A 569 -33.62 -11.28 -29.02
CA SER A 569 -32.53 -10.34 -29.29
C SER A 569 -31.13 -10.87 -28.92
N LEU A 570 -31.03 -11.95 -28.14
CA LEU A 570 -29.76 -12.49 -27.64
C LEU A 570 -29.15 -13.55 -28.56
N ILE A 571 -27.83 -13.76 -28.48
CA ILE A 571 -27.13 -14.80 -29.25
C ILE A 571 -27.55 -16.20 -28.73
N PRO A 572 -27.91 -17.16 -29.60
CA PRO A 572 -28.28 -18.52 -29.17
C PRO A 572 -27.09 -19.31 -28.59
N VAL A 573 -27.36 -20.17 -27.60
CA VAL A 573 -26.35 -20.99 -26.91
C VAL A 573 -26.59 -22.49 -27.17
N ILE A 574 -25.55 -23.18 -27.63
CA ILE A 574 -25.54 -24.63 -27.86
C ILE A 574 -24.89 -25.31 -26.65
N ALA A 575 -25.71 -25.74 -25.68
CA ALA A 575 -25.25 -26.34 -24.42
C ALA A 575 -25.49 -27.85 -24.31
N THR A 576 -25.76 -28.54 -25.43
CA THR A 576 -26.00 -29.99 -25.50
C THR A 576 -25.02 -30.64 -26.47
N PRO A 577 -24.31 -31.72 -26.10
CA PRO A 577 -24.35 -32.42 -24.81
C PRO A 577 -23.80 -31.61 -23.64
N PHE A 578 -24.21 -31.96 -22.42
CA PHE A 578 -23.68 -31.46 -21.15
C PHE A 578 -23.30 -32.64 -20.24
N LEU A 579 -22.46 -32.41 -19.24
CA LEU A 579 -22.03 -33.46 -18.30
C LEU A 579 -23.10 -33.73 -17.26
N SER A 580 -23.26 -34.99 -16.85
CA SER A 580 -24.14 -35.41 -15.75
C SER A 580 -23.51 -35.27 -14.36
N VAL A 581 -22.18 -35.17 -14.30
CA VAL A 581 -21.36 -35.06 -13.08
C VAL A 581 -20.27 -33.98 -13.26
N GLU A 582 -19.68 -33.52 -12.17
CA GLU A 582 -18.52 -32.60 -12.21
C GLU A 582 -17.31 -33.27 -12.90
N PHE A 583 -16.55 -32.49 -13.66
CA PHE A 583 -15.32 -32.95 -14.31
C PHE A 583 -14.20 -33.16 -13.27
N GLU A 584 -13.87 -34.41 -12.97
CA GLU A 584 -12.80 -34.75 -12.03
C GLU A 584 -11.43 -34.29 -12.56
N LYS A 585 -10.81 -33.33 -11.87
CA LYS A 585 -9.39 -33.02 -12.08
C LYS A 585 -8.55 -34.05 -11.32
N LEU A 586 -7.81 -34.87 -12.07
CA LEU A 586 -6.73 -35.68 -11.51
C LEU A 586 -5.79 -34.78 -10.67
N PRO A 587 -5.47 -35.14 -9.42
CA PRO A 587 -4.62 -34.30 -8.58
C PRO A 587 -3.18 -34.30 -9.13
N MET A 588 -2.69 -33.11 -9.47
CA MET A 588 -1.27 -32.88 -9.72
C MET A 588 -0.47 -33.30 -8.49
N ILE A 589 0.34 -34.35 -8.62
CA ILE A 589 1.25 -34.81 -7.56
C ILE A 589 2.33 -33.74 -7.41
N GLY A 590 2.24 -32.93 -6.35
CA GLY A 590 3.32 -32.05 -5.96
C GLY A 590 4.53 -32.87 -5.53
N ILE A 591 5.64 -32.73 -6.24
CA ILE A 591 6.92 -33.31 -5.82
C ILE A 591 7.46 -32.45 -4.66
N GLU A 592 7.00 -32.74 -3.45
CA GLU A 592 7.63 -32.22 -2.24
C GLU A 592 9.07 -32.76 -2.19
N ARG A 593 10.05 -31.85 -2.13
CA ARG A 593 11.45 -32.24 -1.92
C ARG A 593 11.58 -32.85 -0.52
N SER A 594 12.25 -34.00 -0.46
CA SER A 594 12.29 -34.90 0.69
C SER A 594 12.70 -34.22 2.00
N GLY A 595 11.81 -34.24 3.00
CA GLY A 595 12.01 -33.70 4.35
C GLY A 595 11.96 -34.74 5.49
N ASN A 596 12.28 -36.00 5.18
CA ASN A 596 12.32 -37.18 6.06
C ASN A 596 10.96 -37.69 6.63
N PRO A 597 10.65 -39.01 6.58
CA PRO A 597 9.33 -39.53 6.94
C PRO A 597 9.26 -40.10 8.37
N SER A 598 8.13 -39.88 9.07
CA SER A 598 7.64 -40.81 10.10
C SER A 598 6.13 -40.62 10.37
N SER A 599 5.48 -41.69 10.82
CA SER A 599 4.06 -41.77 11.26
C SER A 599 2.98 -41.22 10.31
N LEU A 600 2.55 -42.04 9.35
CA LEU A 600 1.12 -42.38 9.17
C LEU A 600 0.99 -43.66 8.31
N LYS A 601 0.66 -44.79 8.94
CA LYS A 601 0.31 -46.02 8.21
C LYS A 601 -1.14 -45.92 7.73
N ALA A 602 -1.39 -46.37 6.51
CA ALA A 602 -2.74 -46.46 5.97
C ALA A 602 -3.55 -47.56 6.66
N TYR A 603 -4.87 -47.38 6.68
CA TYR A 603 -5.80 -48.43 6.26
C TYR A 603 -7.03 -47.80 5.61
N ALA A 604 -7.28 -48.17 4.35
CA ALA A 604 -8.57 -48.03 3.69
C ALA A 604 -8.95 -49.42 3.19
N THR A 605 -10.21 -49.81 3.32
CA THR A 605 -10.68 -51.12 2.84
C THR A 605 -12.10 -50.96 2.33
N PHE A 606 -12.30 -51.30 1.06
CA PHE A 606 -13.60 -51.29 0.40
C PHE A 606 -14.49 -52.43 0.90
N CYS A 607 -15.81 -52.23 0.85
CA CYS A 607 -16.74 -53.33 0.67
C CYS A 607 -17.88 -52.91 -0.28
N LYS A 608 -18.17 -53.73 -1.29
CA LYS A 608 -19.36 -53.63 -2.15
C LYS A 608 -20.33 -54.74 -1.75
N ILE A 609 -21.61 -54.44 -1.59
CA ILE A 609 -22.71 -55.43 -1.62
C ILE A 609 -23.88 -54.83 -2.41
N ASN A 610 -24.64 -55.68 -3.11
CA ASN A 610 -25.76 -55.32 -3.99
C ASN A 610 -27.13 -55.34 -3.27
N PHE A 611 -28.14 -54.69 -3.86
CA PHE A 611 -29.57 -54.91 -3.55
C PHE A 611 -30.05 -56.30 -4.03
N PRO A 612 -31.11 -56.88 -3.44
CA PRO A 612 -32.48 -56.65 -3.92
C PRO A 612 -33.51 -56.47 -2.74
N PRO A 613 -34.82 -56.83 -2.78
CA PRO A 613 -35.85 -55.78 -2.59
C PRO A 613 -36.96 -56.03 -1.53
N ALA A 614 -37.77 -54.98 -1.32
CA ALA A 614 -39.15 -54.96 -0.80
C ALA A 614 -39.45 -55.41 0.65
N LEU A 615 -39.82 -54.45 1.52
CA LEU A 615 -41.19 -54.31 2.06
C LEU A 615 -41.37 -53.01 2.86
N SER A 616 -42.61 -52.53 2.97
CA SER A 616 -42.96 -51.23 3.57
C SER A 616 -43.43 -51.36 5.02
N ILE A 617 -42.83 -50.62 5.96
CA ILE A 617 -43.42 -50.30 7.26
C ILE A 617 -43.29 -48.80 7.53
N VAL A 618 -44.35 -48.19 8.04
CA VAL A 618 -44.41 -46.77 8.41
C VAL A 618 -43.87 -46.57 9.82
N ILE A 619 -43.03 -45.56 10.01
CA ILE A 619 -42.76 -44.98 11.33
C ILE A 619 -43.12 -43.50 11.29
N LEU A 620 -44.17 -43.13 12.02
CA LEU A 620 -44.51 -41.75 12.31
C LEU A 620 -43.45 -41.15 13.25
N SER A 621 -42.94 -39.97 12.93
CA SER A 621 -42.30 -39.10 13.92
C SER A 621 -42.92 -37.72 13.80
N HIS A 622 -43.45 -37.19 14.91
CA HIS A 622 -44.01 -35.84 14.94
C HIS A 622 -42.87 -34.82 14.93
N THR A 623 -42.77 -34.05 13.85
CA THR A 623 -42.07 -32.76 13.83
C THR A 623 -42.99 -31.75 13.17
N SER A 624 -43.39 -30.71 13.92
CA SER A 624 -44.25 -29.63 13.43
C SER A 624 -43.46 -28.69 12.51
N ASP A 625 -43.35 -29.04 11.23
CA ASP A 625 -42.83 -28.12 10.21
C ASP A 625 -43.82 -26.96 10.02
N ILE A 626 -43.45 -25.78 10.51
CA ILE A 626 -44.24 -24.55 10.31
C ILE A 626 -44.11 -24.10 8.85
N TYR A 627 -45.04 -24.55 8.02
CA TYR A 627 -45.33 -24.00 6.71
C TYR A 627 -46.23 -22.76 6.88
N ASP A 628 -45.68 -21.56 6.65
CA ASP A 628 -46.47 -20.33 6.52
C ASP A 628 -46.66 -19.93 5.05
N ASN A 629 -47.90 -20.06 4.58
CA ASN A 629 -48.38 -19.43 3.35
C ASN A 629 -49.06 -18.11 3.74
N GLN A 630 -48.43 -16.98 3.45
CA GLN A 630 -48.97 -15.65 3.80
C GLN A 630 -50.28 -15.33 3.08
N LYS A 631 -51.42 -15.71 3.69
CA LYS A 631 -52.77 -15.08 3.71
C LYS A 631 -53.84 -16.10 4.11
N GLN A 632 -54.07 -16.36 5.42
CA GLN A 632 -55.43 -16.64 5.97
C GLN A 632 -55.58 -16.85 7.51
N ILE A 633 -54.66 -16.40 8.38
CA ILE A 633 -54.87 -16.49 9.85
C ILE A 633 -54.90 -15.10 10.51
N PHE A 634 -56.00 -14.37 10.28
CA PHE A 634 -56.40 -13.17 11.06
C PHE A 634 -57.93 -13.02 10.97
N LYS A 635 -58.62 -12.86 12.13
CA LYS A 635 -60.09 -12.81 12.31
C LYS A 635 -60.80 -14.17 12.02
N THR A 636 -61.78 -14.67 12.79
CA THR A 636 -62.48 -14.14 13.99
C THR A 636 -62.96 -15.29 14.89
N ILE A 637 -62.82 -15.18 16.21
CA ILE A 637 -63.93 -15.41 17.18
C ILE A 637 -63.84 -14.29 18.23
N THR A 638 -64.98 -13.74 18.64
CA THR A 638 -65.08 -12.57 19.53
C THR A 638 -65.94 -12.87 20.74
N SER A 639 -65.47 -12.54 21.95
CA SER A 639 -66.36 -12.15 23.05
C SER A 639 -65.70 -11.17 24.02
N THR A 640 -66.50 -10.18 24.41
CA THR A 640 -66.26 -9.05 25.33
C THR A 640 -65.55 -9.37 26.65
N ALA A 641 -64.41 -8.72 26.91
CA ALA A 641 -63.92 -8.41 28.26
C ALA A 641 -62.96 -7.18 28.25
N LYS A 642 -62.76 -6.54 29.42
CA LYS A 642 -61.84 -5.41 29.63
C LYS A 642 -60.45 -5.91 30.06
N LYS A 643 -59.41 -5.12 29.73
CA LYS A 643 -58.11 -4.98 30.44
C LYS A 643 -57.41 -6.27 30.93
N SER A 644 -56.29 -6.60 30.29
CA SER A 644 -55.05 -7.00 30.98
C SER A 644 -53.83 -6.75 30.06
N PHE A 645 -52.64 -6.61 30.68
CA PHE A 645 -51.37 -6.82 29.99
C PHE A 645 -51.14 -8.33 29.89
N GLU A 646 -50.71 -8.84 28.73
CA GLU A 646 -50.13 -10.18 28.64
C GLU A 646 -48.82 -10.15 27.84
N THR A 647 -47.71 -10.21 28.55
CA THR A 647 -46.38 -10.47 28.00
C THR A 647 -46.31 -11.94 27.60
N GLN A 648 -46.14 -12.27 26.31
CA GLN A 648 -46.10 -13.66 25.86
C GLN A 648 -44.74 -14.32 26.19
N PHE A 649 -44.75 -15.22 27.17
CA PHE A 649 -43.58 -16.00 27.58
C PHE A 649 -43.51 -17.36 26.84
N PHE A 650 -42.59 -17.52 25.89
CA PHE A 650 -42.35 -18.78 25.18
C PHE A 650 -41.20 -19.59 25.80
N ASN A 651 -41.52 -20.41 26.80
CA ASN A 651 -40.54 -21.24 27.51
C ASN A 651 -40.36 -22.63 26.88
N TRP A 652 -39.55 -22.75 25.81
CA TRP A 652 -39.41 -23.97 25.00
C TRP A 652 -37.94 -24.38 24.70
N SER A 653 -37.62 -25.65 24.92
CA SER A 653 -36.29 -26.25 24.66
C SER A 653 -36.18 -26.90 23.27
N GLU A 654 -36.55 -26.17 22.21
CA GLU A 654 -36.77 -26.74 20.87
C GLU A 654 -35.74 -26.38 19.78
N LYS A 655 -35.82 -27.12 18.67
CA LYS A 655 -35.02 -26.97 17.44
C LYS A 655 -35.87 -26.31 16.35
N PHE A 656 -35.92 -24.98 16.34
CA PHE A 656 -36.66 -24.19 15.37
C PHE A 656 -36.02 -24.24 13.98
N ARG A 657 -36.83 -24.41 12.92
CA ARG A 657 -36.39 -24.40 11.51
C ARG A 657 -37.06 -23.24 10.77
N PHE A 658 -36.29 -22.26 10.34
CA PHE A 658 -36.78 -21.09 9.61
C PHE A 658 -36.55 -21.23 8.11
N ALA A 659 -37.63 -21.33 7.35
CA ALA A 659 -37.59 -21.37 5.89
C ALA A 659 -37.28 -19.99 5.26
N THR A 660 -37.66 -18.93 5.94
CA THR A 660 -37.53 -17.51 5.60
C THR A 660 -36.75 -16.78 6.71
N SER A 661 -36.59 -15.45 6.62
CA SER A 661 -36.02 -14.66 7.72
C SER A 661 -37.07 -14.33 8.78
N LEU A 662 -36.70 -14.44 10.06
CA LEU A 662 -37.48 -13.91 11.17
C LEU A 662 -37.37 -12.38 11.16
N ILE A 663 -38.49 -11.68 11.06
CA ILE A 663 -38.57 -10.22 11.17
C ILE A 663 -39.27 -9.89 12.49
N ILE A 664 -38.71 -8.95 13.25
CA ILE A 664 -39.28 -8.45 14.51
C ILE A 664 -39.62 -6.98 14.29
N GLY A 665 -40.90 -6.67 14.17
CA GLY A 665 -41.46 -5.32 14.03
C GLY A 665 -41.15 -4.43 15.23
N LYS A 666 -41.33 -3.11 15.09
CA LYS A 666 -40.90 -2.11 16.09
C LYS A 666 -41.47 -2.34 17.49
N ASP A 667 -42.73 -2.76 17.53
CA ASP A 667 -43.51 -2.95 18.76
C ASP A 667 -43.53 -4.43 19.21
N GLU A 668 -42.73 -5.29 18.57
CA GLU A 668 -42.65 -6.72 18.82
C GLU A 668 -41.43 -7.09 19.68
N VAL A 669 -41.60 -8.12 20.50
CA VAL A 669 -40.55 -8.67 21.38
C VAL A 669 -40.43 -10.17 21.10
N ALA A 670 -39.27 -10.63 20.63
CA ALA A 670 -38.96 -12.05 20.51
C ALA A 670 -38.02 -12.50 21.63
N VAL A 671 -38.35 -13.60 22.30
CA VAL A 671 -37.56 -14.18 23.39
C VAL A 671 -37.23 -15.64 23.07
N PHE A 672 -35.93 -15.96 23.08
CA PHE A 672 -35.43 -17.33 23.01
C PHE A 672 -34.64 -17.64 24.28
N HIS A 673 -34.81 -18.84 24.83
CA HIS A 673 -34.20 -19.25 26.10
C HIS A 673 -33.05 -20.23 25.90
N LYS A 674 -32.29 -20.46 26.97
CA LYS A 674 -31.18 -21.41 27.03
C LYS A 674 -31.49 -22.76 26.37
N GLY A 675 -30.53 -23.28 25.61
CA GLY A 675 -30.67 -24.53 24.85
C GLY A 675 -31.54 -24.48 23.59
N SER A 676 -32.24 -23.39 23.28
CA SER A 676 -32.92 -23.23 21.98
C SER A 676 -31.91 -23.31 20.82
N ALA A 677 -32.29 -24.00 19.74
CA ALA A 677 -31.47 -24.11 18.53
C ALA A 677 -32.23 -23.60 17.30
N LEU A 678 -31.74 -22.53 16.68
CA LEU A 678 -32.37 -21.84 15.55
C LEU A 678 -31.60 -22.18 14.26
N HIS A 679 -32.25 -22.94 13.37
CA HIS A 679 -31.70 -23.37 12.08
C HIS A 679 -32.34 -22.58 10.94
N PHE A 680 -31.59 -21.71 10.26
CA PHE A 680 -32.07 -20.91 9.14
C PHE A 680 -31.71 -21.54 7.78
N LYS A 681 -32.64 -21.54 6.81
CA LYS A 681 -32.27 -21.82 5.41
C LYS A 681 -31.19 -20.83 4.94
N PRO A 682 -30.25 -21.23 4.06
CA PRO A 682 -29.15 -20.38 3.64
C PRO A 682 -29.60 -18.99 3.18
N ASN A 683 -28.87 -17.95 3.60
CA ASN A 683 -29.15 -16.54 3.36
C ASN A 683 -30.43 -15.96 4.01
N HIS A 684 -31.10 -16.69 4.89
CA HIS A 684 -32.10 -16.15 5.83
C HIS A 684 -31.51 -15.98 7.23
N GLY A 685 -32.14 -15.19 8.08
CA GLY A 685 -31.65 -14.89 9.43
C GLY A 685 -32.66 -14.09 10.25
N ILE A 686 -32.19 -13.24 11.15
CA ILE A 686 -33.05 -12.40 12.01
C ILE A 686 -32.88 -10.93 11.63
N ILE A 687 -33.99 -10.20 11.50
CA ILE A 687 -34.04 -8.77 11.17
C ILE A 687 -34.83 -8.07 12.29
N VAL A 688 -34.14 -7.22 13.05
CA VAL A 688 -34.65 -6.65 14.30
C VAL A 688 -34.95 -5.16 14.11
N PHE A 689 -36.22 -4.78 14.27
CA PHE A 689 -36.67 -3.38 14.44
C PHE A 689 -37.24 -3.12 15.84
N GLY A 690 -37.82 -4.14 16.49
CA GLY A 690 -38.21 -4.13 17.91
C GLY A 690 -37.14 -4.74 18.81
N VAL A 691 -37.53 -5.67 19.68
CA VAL A 691 -36.66 -6.22 20.74
C VAL A 691 -36.37 -7.71 20.52
N LEU A 692 -35.09 -8.09 20.60
CA LEU A 692 -34.64 -9.49 20.57
C LEU A 692 -33.91 -9.86 21.86
N HIS A 693 -34.45 -10.83 22.60
CA HIS A 693 -33.79 -11.48 23.73
C HIS A 693 -33.32 -12.89 23.34
N LEU A 694 -32.02 -13.15 23.51
CA LEU A 694 -31.38 -14.46 23.37
C LEU A 694 -30.75 -14.81 24.74
N LEU A 695 -31.52 -15.46 25.60
CA LEU A 695 -31.22 -15.68 27.02
C LEU A 695 -30.55 -17.04 27.27
N GLY A 696 -29.37 -17.24 26.69
CA GLY A 696 -28.55 -18.44 26.88
C GLY A 696 -27.84 -18.49 28.24
N GLN A 697 -27.39 -19.70 28.62
CA GLN A 697 -26.52 -19.94 29.78
C GLN A 697 -25.27 -20.72 29.37
N GLN A 698 -24.21 -20.71 30.18
CA GLN A 698 -22.91 -21.32 29.86
C GLN A 698 -23.02 -22.81 29.45
N ASP A 699 -23.74 -23.61 30.22
CA ASP A 699 -23.91 -25.05 29.96
C ASP A 699 -25.01 -25.35 28.93
N HIS A 700 -25.85 -24.35 28.64
CA HIS A 700 -27.02 -24.44 27.77
C HIS A 700 -27.07 -23.22 26.81
N PRO A 701 -26.08 -23.06 25.92
CA PRO A 701 -26.01 -21.92 25.02
C PRO A 701 -27.12 -21.97 23.97
N ILE A 702 -27.47 -20.81 23.40
CA ILE A 702 -28.38 -20.74 22.24
C ILE A 702 -27.57 -20.93 20.98
N LEU A 703 -27.97 -21.85 20.11
CA LEU A 703 -27.26 -22.17 18.87
C LEU A 703 -27.99 -21.62 17.65
N LEU A 704 -27.36 -20.70 16.91
CA LEU A 704 -27.87 -20.15 15.66
C LEU A 704 -26.97 -20.58 14.49
N LYS A 705 -27.53 -21.31 13.51
CA LYS A 705 -26.76 -21.84 12.38
C LYS A 705 -27.58 -22.04 11.11
N SER A 706 -26.90 -22.35 10.02
CA SER A 706 -27.55 -22.74 8.77
C SER A 706 -28.13 -24.15 8.86
N SER A 707 -29.26 -24.39 8.17
CA SER A 707 -29.85 -25.70 7.96
C SER A 707 -29.20 -26.49 6.80
N GLY A 708 -28.14 -25.97 6.17
CA GLY A 708 -27.44 -26.60 5.06
C GLY A 708 -26.00 -26.08 4.88
N HIS A 709 -25.33 -26.50 3.80
CA HIS A 709 -23.88 -26.24 3.60
C HIS A 709 -23.53 -24.76 3.30
N ALA A 710 -24.47 -24.01 2.72
CA ALA A 710 -24.30 -22.58 2.44
C ALA A 710 -24.66 -21.73 3.69
N PRO A 711 -24.02 -20.55 3.88
CA PRO A 711 -24.18 -19.76 5.10
C PRO A 711 -25.58 -19.15 5.26
N TRP A 712 -26.01 -19.00 6.50
CA TRP A 712 -27.18 -18.20 6.86
C TRP A 712 -26.82 -16.70 6.92
N LEU A 713 -27.82 -15.81 6.91
CA LEU A 713 -27.61 -14.36 6.79
C LEU A 713 -26.87 -13.78 8.01
N GLY A 714 -27.32 -14.16 9.20
CA GLY A 714 -26.94 -13.57 10.48
C GLY A 714 -28.06 -12.77 11.13
N ILE A 715 -27.69 -11.90 12.07
CA ILE A 715 -28.60 -10.98 12.77
C ILE A 715 -28.36 -9.56 12.24
N ILE A 716 -29.42 -8.91 11.76
CA ILE A 716 -29.42 -7.51 11.32
C ILE A 716 -30.19 -6.68 12.34
N LEU A 717 -29.49 -5.82 13.06
CA LEU A 717 -30.06 -4.88 14.02
C LEU A 717 -30.22 -3.52 13.34
N ASN A 718 -31.44 -3.21 12.90
CA ASN A 718 -31.78 -1.93 12.27
C ASN A 718 -31.90 -0.82 13.32
N GLN A 719 -31.82 0.43 12.87
CA GLN A 719 -31.93 1.61 13.73
C GLN A 719 -33.22 1.59 14.56
N GLY A 720 -33.09 1.76 15.88
CA GLY A 720 -34.18 1.66 16.85
C GLY A 720 -34.35 0.27 17.48
N GLY A 721 -33.90 -0.79 16.80
CA GLY A 721 -33.95 -2.15 17.32
C GLY A 721 -33.05 -2.35 18.55
N ILE A 722 -33.44 -3.28 19.42
CA ILE A 722 -32.79 -3.61 20.68
C ILE A 722 -32.39 -5.09 20.69
N ILE A 723 -31.18 -5.41 21.19
CA ILE A 723 -30.75 -6.80 21.39
C ILE A 723 -30.13 -7.02 22.77
N HIS A 724 -30.56 -8.10 23.43
CA HIS A 724 -29.98 -8.65 24.65
C HIS A 724 -29.58 -10.10 24.38
N ALA A 725 -28.28 -10.42 24.32
CA ALA A 725 -27.80 -11.75 23.95
C ALA A 725 -26.72 -12.28 24.90
N SER A 726 -27.02 -13.36 25.61
CA SER A 726 -26.11 -14.05 26.52
C SER A 726 -25.82 -15.48 26.03
N TYR A 727 -24.55 -15.91 26.08
CA TYR A 727 -24.11 -17.28 25.77
C TYR A 727 -24.68 -17.84 24.45
N CYS A 728 -24.52 -17.09 23.36
CA CYS A 728 -25.01 -17.45 22.02
C CYS A 728 -23.88 -17.95 21.12
N ILE A 729 -24.09 -19.01 20.35
CA ILE A 729 -23.14 -19.55 19.37
C ILE A 729 -23.71 -19.33 17.96
N LEU A 730 -23.03 -18.53 17.14
CA LEU A 730 -23.38 -18.24 15.75
C LEU A 730 -22.41 -18.95 14.81
N GLU A 731 -22.82 -20.06 14.20
CA GLU A 731 -21.95 -20.86 13.32
C GLU A 731 -22.17 -20.60 11.83
N ASN A 732 -21.07 -20.58 11.05
CA ASN A 732 -21.05 -20.59 9.59
C ASN A 732 -21.96 -19.50 8.97
N VAL A 733 -21.96 -18.32 9.58
CA VAL A 733 -22.81 -17.16 9.26
C VAL A 733 -22.19 -16.28 8.17
N LYS A 734 -22.98 -15.56 7.36
CA LYS A 734 -22.44 -14.59 6.38
C LYS A 734 -21.83 -13.38 7.10
N VAL A 735 -22.61 -12.71 7.93
CA VAL A 735 -22.20 -11.63 8.83
C VAL A 735 -22.82 -11.92 10.19
N GLY A 736 -22.04 -12.07 11.27
CA GLY A 736 -22.61 -12.48 12.57
C GLY A 736 -23.65 -11.50 13.11
N LEU A 737 -23.23 -10.25 13.29
CA LEU A 737 -24.09 -9.10 13.60
C LEU A 737 -23.84 -7.97 12.60
N ASN A 738 -24.90 -7.44 12.00
CA ASN A 738 -24.90 -6.22 11.21
C ASN A 738 -25.61 -5.13 12.01
N VAL A 739 -24.90 -4.06 12.37
CA VAL A 739 -25.22 -3.22 13.54
C VAL A 739 -25.47 -1.77 13.14
N SER A 740 -26.71 -1.30 13.33
CA SER A 740 -27.16 0.07 13.03
C SER A 740 -27.95 0.75 14.18
N SER A 741 -27.95 0.17 15.38
CA SER A 741 -28.62 0.70 16.58
C SER A 741 -27.68 0.63 17.78
N SER A 742 -27.79 1.59 18.71
CA SER A 742 -26.96 1.68 19.93
C SER A 742 -27.39 0.72 21.06
N ASN A 743 -28.62 0.20 21.01
CA ASN A 743 -29.27 -0.46 22.14
C ASN A 743 -28.90 -1.95 22.19
N ILE A 744 -27.70 -2.22 22.70
CA ILE A 744 -27.04 -3.53 22.60
C ILE A 744 -26.50 -3.97 23.96
N SER A 745 -26.85 -5.20 24.35
CA SER A 745 -26.27 -5.92 25.47
C SER A 745 -25.84 -7.30 24.99
N ILE A 746 -24.54 -7.57 24.98
CA ILE A 746 -23.97 -8.85 24.51
C ILE A 746 -23.01 -9.38 25.58
N GLN A 747 -23.10 -10.67 25.88
CA GLN A 747 -22.20 -11.37 26.81
C GLN A 747 -21.90 -12.80 26.33
N ASN A 748 -20.63 -13.21 26.35
CA ASN A 748 -20.19 -14.58 26.06
C ASN A 748 -20.71 -15.17 24.73
N MET A 749 -20.87 -14.34 23.69
CA MET A 749 -21.22 -14.78 22.34
C MET A 749 -20.00 -15.39 21.63
N ARG A 750 -20.21 -16.42 20.80
CA ARG A 750 -19.16 -17.09 20.01
C ARG A 750 -19.56 -17.08 18.54
N ILE A 751 -18.85 -16.31 17.71
CA ILE A 751 -19.10 -16.22 16.26
C ILE A 751 -18.05 -17.05 15.53
N ILE A 752 -18.46 -18.19 14.97
CA ILE A 752 -17.56 -19.26 14.50
C ILE A 752 -17.60 -19.38 12.97
N ARG A 753 -16.43 -19.21 12.34
CA ARG A 753 -16.21 -19.27 10.89
C ARG A 753 -17.15 -18.35 10.06
N PRO A 754 -17.34 -17.07 10.44
CA PRO A 754 -18.10 -16.13 9.60
C PRO A 754 -17.46 -15.97 8.22
N ILE A 755 -18.28 -15.76 7.18
CA ILE A 755 -17.83 -15.77 5.78
C ILE A 755 -17.35 -14.40 5.28
N PHE A 756 -17.95 -13.30 5.77
CA PHE A 756 -17.56 -11.93 5.42
C PHE A 756 -17.05 -11.11 6.61
N THR A 757 -17.72 -11.16 7.75
CA THR A 757 -17.16 -10.66 9.02
C THR A 757 -17.94 -11.18 10.23
N GLY A 758 -17.32 -11.16 11.41
CA GLY A 758 -18.04 -11.44 12.67
C GLY A 758 -19.02 -10.31 12.99
N ILE A 759 -18.55 -9.06 12.98
CA ILE A 759 -19.37 -7.87 13.24
C ILE A 759 -19.19 -6.85 12.10
N LEU A 760 -20.28 -6.38 11.52
CA LEU A 760 -20.33 -5.26 10.59
C LEU A 760 -20.96 -4.05 11.29
N ILE A 761 -20.18 -2.99 11.52
CA ILE A 761 -20.64 -1.74 12.11
C ILE A 761 -20.94 -0.75 10.97
N THR A 762 -22.20 -0.32 10.86
CA THR A 762 -22.64 0.52 9.73
C THR A 762 -22.28 2.01 9.92
N THR A 763 -22.54 2.80 8.87
CA THR A 763 -22.32 4.25 8.85
C THR A 763 -23.28 5.03 9.76
N THR A 764 -24.36 4.41 10.27
CA THR A 764 -25.34 5.06 11.15
C THR A 764 -25.13 4.76 12.64
N TYR A 765 -24.37 3.71 12.98
CA TYR A 765 -24.07 3.37 14.36
C TYR A 765 -23.10 4.39 15.00
N ASN A 766 -23.41 4.91 16.17
CA ASN A 766 -22.56 5.83 16.94
C ASN A 766 -22.75 5.50 18.44
N GLY A 767 -21.67 5.30 19.19
CA GLY A 767 -21.71 4.84 20.59
C GLY A 767 -20.68 3.78 20.98
N THR A 768 -20.99 3.03 22.05
CA THR A 768 -20.11 1.97 22.60
C THR A 768 -20.67 0.58 22.31
N PHE A 769 -19.91 -0.21 21.55
CA PHE A 769 -20.19 -1.61 21.25
C PHE A 769 -19.40 -2.49 22.21
N ASP A 770 -20.00 -2.79 23.36
CA ASP A 770 -19.43 -3.75 24.30
C ASP A 770 -19.84 -5.17 23.93
N MET A 771 -18.86 -6.07 23.83
CA MET A 771 -19.08 -7.47 23.47
C MET A 771 -19.01 -8.42 24.67
N GLY A 772 -18.77 -7.95 25.90
CA GLY A 772 -18.90 -8.75 27.12
C GLY A 772 -18.20 -10.12 27.06
N GLU A 773 -16.90 -10.12 26.76
CA GLU A 773 -16.01 -11.29 26.69
C GLU A 773 -16.27 -12.25 25.51
N SER A 774 -17.06 -11.82 24.52
CA SER A 774 -17.35 -12.62 23.32
C SER A 774 -16.13 -12.88 22.43
N VAL A 775 -16.21 -13.94 21.62
CA VAL A 775 -15.10 -14.46 20.80
C VAL A 775 -15.51 -14.61 19.34
N ILE A 776 -14.67 -14.10 18.42
CA ILE A 776 -14.79 -14.28 16.97
C ILE A 776 -13.67 -15.24 16.52
N LEU A 777 -14.05 -16.42 16.02
CA LEU A 777 -13.15 -17.51 15.68
C LEU A 777 -13.11 -17.77 14.17
N GLN A 778 -11.89 -17.85 13.61
CA GLN A 778 -11.62 -18.33 12.25
C GLN A 778 -12.42 -17.57 11.17
N SER A 779 -12.53 -16.24 11.29
CA SER A 779 -13.22 -15.42 10.29
C SER A 779 -12.57 -15.62 8.93
N ARG A 780 -13.37 -15.97 7.91
CA ARG A 780 -12.89 -16.13 6.53
C ARG A 780 -12.65 -14.80 5.82
N ALA A 781 -12.70 -13.69 6.55
CA ALA A 781 -12.29 -12.36 6.13
C ALA A 781 -11.94 -11.56 7.41
N ASN A 782 -12.62 -10.44 7.71
CA ASN A 782 -12.30 -9.59 8.87
C ASN A 782 -12.99 -10.07 10.14
N GLY A 783 -12.37 -9.90 11.32
CA GLY A 783 -13.04 -10.15 12.61
C GLY A 783 -14.20 -9.18 12.83
N ILE A 784 -13.89 -7.88 12.82
CA ILE A 784 -14.83 -6.76 12.84
C ILE A 784 -14.52 -5.84 11.64
N ARG A 785 -15.55 -5.32 10.98
CA ARG A 785 -15.42 -4.35 9.87
C ARG A 785 -16.30 -3.13 10.12
N ILE A 786 -15.71 -1.95 10.00
CA ILE A 786 -16.33 -0.65 10.27
C ILE A 786 -16.44 0.13 8.96
N LEU A 787 -17.66 0.55 8.61
CA LEU A 787 -17.90 1.39 7.42
C LEU A 787 -17.49 2.86 7.64
N LYS A 788 -17.58 3.70 6.59
CA LYS A 788 -17.14 5.11 6.62
C LYS A 788 -17.71 5.88 7.81
N ARG A 789 -16.85 6.66 8.47
CA ARG A 789 -17.18 7.50 9.64
C ARG A 789 -17.21 8.99 9.27
N GLN A 790 -17.83 9.79 10.13
CA GLN A 790 -17.85 11.25 10.08
C GLN A 790 -17.01 11.86 11.22
N ILE A 791 -16.60 13.12 11.05
CA ILE A 791 -15.70 13.81 12.02
C ILE A 791 -16.29 13.98 13.43
N ASN A 792 -17.62 13.96 13.57
CA ASN A 792 -18.32 14.06 14.85
C ASN A 792 -18.73 12.70 15.44
N ASP A 793 -18.38 11.58 14.79
CA ASP A 793 -18.73 10.25 15.28
C ASP A 793 -17.94 9.87 16.53
N THR A 794 -18.53 9.04 17.39
CA THR A 794 -17.80 8.25 18.38
C THR A 794 -18.06 6.77 18.16
N LEU A 795 -17.01 5.97 18.18
CA LEU A 795 -17.09 4.51 18.18
C LEU A 795 -16.15 3.95 19.24
N ALA A 796 -16.72 3.30 20.25
CA ALA A 796 -15.96 2.43 21.14
C ALA A 796 -16.28 0.96 20.85
N ILE A 797 -15.27 0.09 20.87
CA ILE A 797 -15.40 -1.36 20.78
C ILE A 797 -14.68 -1.97 21.99
N ARG A 798 -15.36 -2.86 22.73
CA ARG A 798 -14.84 -3.40 24.00
C ARG A 798 -15.02 -4.90 24.17
N ASN A 799 -14.12 -5.50 24.96
CA ASN A 799 -14.25 -6.83 25.56
C ASN A 799 -14.51 -7.94 24.51
N VAL A 800 -13.62 -8.07 23.52
CA VAL A 800 -13.72 -9.06 22.44
C VAL A 800 -12.39 -9.76 22.16
N GLN A 801 -12.44 -11.07 21.92
CA GLN A 801 -11.30 -11.84 21.42
C GLN A 801 -11.50 -12.19 19.94
N ILE A 802 -10.46 -12.04 19.12
CA ILE A 802 -10.52 -12.18 17.66
C ILE A 802 -9.33 -13.04 17.20
N ILE A 803 -9.61 -14.27 16.77
CA ILE A 803 -8.59 -15.32 16.57
C ILE A 803 -8.71 -15.90 15.15
N ASP A 804 -7.56 -16.12 14.49
CA ASP A 804 -7.41 -16.77 13.19
C ASP A 804 -8.17 -16.09 12.03
N CYS A 805 -8.29 -14.76 12.06
CA CYS A 805 -8.90 -14.01 10.95
C CYS A 805 -8.07 -14.09 9.66
N ALA A 806 -8.74 -14.20 8.51
CA ALA A 806 -8.12 -14.37 7.21
C ALA A 806 -7.74 -13.03 6.53
N GLU A 807 -8.44 -11.94 6.87
CA GLU A 807 -8.03 -10.55 6.64
C GLU A 807 -7.60 -9.91 7.97
N ALA A 808 -8.17 -8.76 8.36
CA ALA A 808 -7.82 -8.06 9.59
C ALA A 808 -8.55 -8.64 10.79
N GLY A 809 -8.03 -8.40 11.99
CA GLY A 809 -8.84 -8.50 13.20
C GLY A 809 -9.92 -7.40 13.21
N ILE A 810 -9.52 -6.16 12.98
CA ILE A 810 -10.39 -4.97 12.91
C ILE A 810 -10.00 -4.11 11.68
N ASP A 811 -10.94 -3.93 10.74
CA ASP A 811 -10.78 -3.17 9.48
C ASP A 811 -11.68 -1.92 9.46
N PHE A 812 -11.09 -0.75 9.20
CA PHE A 812 -11.82 0.51 8.96
C PHE A 812 -11.80 0.89 7.48
N VAL A 813 -12.98 1.01 6.86
CA VAL A 813 -13.11 1.38 5.45
C VAL A 813 -12.65 2.82 5.19
N ASP A 814 -13.06 3.76 6.04
CA ASP A 814 -12.65 5.17 6.02
C ASP A 814 -12.80 5.75 7.45
N PRO A 815 -11.70 5.84 8.23
CA PRO A 815 -11.74 6.19 9.65
C PRO A 815 -11.77 7.71 9.89
N ALA A 816 -12.66 8.15 10.76
CA ALA A 816 -12.86 9.55 11.15
C ALA A 816 -13.53 9.63 12.54
N GLY A 817 -13.54 10.83 13.12
CA GLY A 817 -14.09 11.06 14.45
C GLY A 817 -13.29 10.37 15.55
N LYS A 818 -13.97 9.98 16.63
CA LYS A 818 -13.36 9.38 17.83
C LYS A 818 -13.46 7.85 17.81
N ILE A 819 -12.31 7.18 17.96
CA ILE A 819 -12.19 5.71 17.94
C ILE A 819 -11.60 5.25 19.27
N ILE A 820 -12.26 4.32 19.95
CA ILE A 820 -11.79 3.70 21.20
C ILE A 820 -11.80 2.18 21.03
N LEU A 821 -10.64 1.53 21.10
CA LEU A 821 -10.51 0.07 21.13
C LEU A 821 -9.95 -0.32 22.50
N GLN A 822 -10.68 -1.13 23.27
CA GLN A 822 -10.32 -1.42 24.65
C GLN A 822 -10.59 -2.88 25.05
N ASN A 823 -9.68 -3.50 25.81
CA ASN A 823 -9.82 -4.90 26.26
C ASN A 823 -10.04 -5.86 25.09
N ILE A 824 -9.16 -5.82 24.08
CA ILE A 824 -9.28 -6.63 22.86
C ILE A 824 -8.09 -7.58 22.72
N VAL A 825 -8.36 -8.86 22.48
CA VAL A 825 -7.34 -9.87 22.18
C VAL A 825 -7.34 -10.20 20.68
N LEU A 826 -6.18 -10.25 20.06
CA LEU A 826 -5.96 -10.41 18.62
C LEU A 826 -4.89 -11.47 18.36
N GLU A 827 -5.26 -12.53 17.64
CA GLU A 827 -4.35 -13.64 17.32
C GLU A 827 -4.39 -14.02 15.83
N ASN A 828 -3.20 -14.12 15.22
CA ASN A 828 -2.95 -14.69 13.89
C ASN A 828 -3.82 -14.13 12.71
N SER A 829 -3.95 -12.81 12.59
CA SER A 829 -4.70 -12.17 11.48
C SER A 829 -3.96 -12.21 10.13
N GLY A 830 -4.66 -12.35 9.01
CA GLY A 830 -4.07 -12.44 7.66
C GLY A 830 -3.65 -11.10 7.02
N SER A 831 -4.07 -9.95 7.58
CA SER A 831 -3.52 -8.63 7.27
C SER A 831 -2.79 -8.01 8.47
N PHE A 832 -3.47 -7.22 9.28
CA PHE A 832 -3.03 -6.72 10.58
C PHE A 832 -4.07 -7.11 11.63
N GLY A 833 -3.70 -7.16 12.91
CA GLY A 833 -4.68 -7.24 14.00
C GLY A 833 -5.63 -6.04 13.98
N ILE A 834 -5.08 -4.83 13.86
CA ILE A 834 -5.85 -3.58 13.66
C ILE A 834 -5.26 -2.80 12.47
N ILE A 835 -6.11 -2.31 11.58
CA ILE A 835 -5.73 -1.38 10.51
C ILE A 835 -6.60 -0.12 10.52
N ILE A 836 -5.95 1.04 10.68
CA ILE A 836 -6.57 2.38 10.62
C ILE A 836 -5.74 3.22 9.63
N VAL A 837 -6.25 3.38 8.40
CA VAL A 837 -5.57 4.10 7.31
C VAL A 837 -6.50 5.19 6.77
N GLN A 838 -6.12 6.44 6.95
CA GLN A 838 -6.93 7.61 6.57
C GLN A 838 -6.75 7.96 5.09
N ARG A 839 -7.85 7.98 4.32
CA ARG A 839 -7.84 8.09 2.85
C ARG A 839 -7.88 9.53 2.29
N GLU A 840 -8.12 10.51 3.17
CA GLU A 840 -8.47 11.91 2.89
C GLU A 840 -9.97 12.17 2.62
N GLN A 841 -10.56 13.00 3.48
CA GLN A 841 -11.79 13.81 3.34
C GLN A 841 -12.23 14.27 4.74
N ASN A 842 -12.32 13.32 5.68
CA ASN A 842 -12.73 13.55 7.06
C ASN A 842 -11.55 13.47 8.03
N GLY A 843 -11.58 14.31 9.07
CA GLY A 843 -10.62 14.28 10.18
C GLY A 843 -10.96 13.22 11.23
N LEU A 844 -9.92 12.72 11.90
CA LEU A 844 -10.04 12.02 13.18
C LEU A 844 -10.05 13.04 14.32
N ASP A 845 -10.70 12.72 15.43
CA ASP A 845 -10.55 13.46 16.69
C ASP A 845 -9.47 12.77 17.53
N SER A 846 -9.84 11.68 18.20
CA SER A 846 -8.96 10.94 19.09
C SER A 846 -9.05 9.43 18.85
N ILE A 847 -7.90 8.78 18.75
CA ILE A 847 -7.75 7.31 18.74
C ILE A 847 -7.26 6.89 20.12
N VAL A 848 -7.97 5.98 20.79
CA VAL A 848 -7.59 5.42 22.08
C VAL A 848 -7.51 3.91 21.96
N LEU A 849 -6.31 3.36 22.13
CA LEU A 849 -5.99 1.93 22.09
C LEU A 849 -5.53 1.55 23.50
N ASN A 850 -6.35 0.83 24.27
CA ASN A 850 -6.11 0.64 25.71
C ASN A 850 -6.29 -0.82 26.13
N ASN A 851 -5.30 -1.40 26.81
CA ASN A 851 -5.34 -2.82 27.22
C ASN A 851 -5.67 -3.77 26.05
N LEU A 852 -4.95 -3.62 24.94
CA LEU A 852 -4.99 -4.57 23.83
C LEU A 852 -3.98 -5.69 24.07
N THR A 853 -4.25 -6.90 23.59
CA THR A 853 -3.25 -7.98 23.48
C THR A 853 -3.18 -8.44 22.03
N VAL A 854 -2.03 -8.29 21.39
CA VAL A 854 -1.76 -8.83 20.04
C VAL A 854 -0.69 -9.91 20.17
N GLN A 855 -0.98 -11.13 19.72
CA GLN A 855 -0.07 -12.25 19.93
C GLN A 855 -0.05 -13.28 18.79
N LYS A 856 1.00 -14.12 18.76
CA LYS A 856 1.22 -15.24 17.82
C LYS A 856 0.92 -14.86 16.36
N GLN A 857 1.39 -13.68 15.97
CA GLN A 857 1.08 -13.07 14.68
C GLN A 857 2.16 -13.49 13.67
N GLU A 858 2.07 -14.75 13.25
CA GLU A 858 3.04 -15.46 12.40
C GLU A 858 2.87 -15.13 10.91
N ARG A 859 1.62 -14.96 10.47
CA ARG A 859 1.25 -14.59 9.09
C ARG A 859 0.83 -13.12 8.99
N GLY A 860 0.68 -12.60 7.77
CA GLY A 860 0.04 -11.30 7.54
C GLY A 860 1.01 -10.18 7.16
N SER A 861 0.97 -9.06 7.88
CA SER A 861 1.83 -7.88 7.67
C SER A 861 2.29 -7.19 8.96
N GLY A 862 1.62 -7.42 10.10
CA GLY A 862 2.02 -6.86 11.40
C GLY A 862 0.91 -6.96 12.45
N GLY A 863 1.14 -6.40 13.64
CA GLY A 863 0.13 -6.34 14.70
C GLY A 863 -0.85 -5.19 14.53
N ILE A 864 -0.36 -3.95 14.51
CA ILE A 864 -1.18 -2.74 14.32
C ILE A 864 -0.55 -1.85 13.24
N LEU A 865 -1.37 -1.34 12.31
CA LEU A 865 -1.02 -0.27 11.38
C LEU A 865 -1.91 0.95 11.60
N LEU A 866 -1.30 2.07 11.97
CA LEU A 866 -1.92 3.40 11.98
C LEU A 866 -1.25 4.28 10.92
N ASN A 867 -2.03 4.81 9.98
CA ASN A 867 -1.58 5.80 8.99
C ASN A 867 -2.55 6.98 9.01
N MET A 868 -2.10 8.09 9.60
CA MET A 868 -2.92 9.23 10.01
C MET A 868 -2.47 10.49 9.27
N LYS A 869 -3.42 11.24 8.69
CA LYS A 869 -3.18 12.49 7.93
C LYS A 869 -3.77 13.73 8.60
N SER A 870 -4.80 13.57 9.43
CA SER A 870 -5.46 14.67 10.15
C SER A 870 -6.18 14.12 11.38
N TYR A 871 -5.64 14.39 12.56
CA TYR A 871 -6.11 13.92 13.86
C TYR A 871 -5.68 14.89 14.99
N TYR A 872 -6.31 14.82 16.17
CA TYR A 872 -5.89 15.60 17.35
C TYR A 872 -5.16 14.77 18.41
N SER A 873 -5.50 13.49 18.59
CA SER A 873 -4.84 12.64 19.58
C SER A 873 -4.76 11.16 19.19
N LEU A 874 -3.64 10.52 19.52
CA LEU A 874 -3.45 9.08 19.56
C LEU A 874 -2.95 8.70 20.96
N CYS A 875 -3.66 7.80 21.63
CA CYS A 875 -3.22 7.17 22.87
C CYS A 875 -3.12 5.66 22.67
N LEU A 876 -1.96 5.06 22.97
CA LEU A 876 -1.73 3.62 23.03
C LEU A 876 -1.21 3.27 24.42
N ASN A 877 -2.03 2.63 25.26
CA ASN A 877 -1.75 2.44 26.68
C ASN A 877 -1.97 0.98 27.14
N THR A 878 -1.17 0.57 28.13
CA THR A 878 -1.22 -0.73 28.84
C THR A 878 -1.41 -1.97 27.96
N SER A 879 -0.93 -1.95 26.72
CA SER A 879 -1.17 -3.01 25.73
C SER A 879 0.02 -3.96 25.58
N ASN A 880 -0.26 -5.24 25.33
CA ASN A 880 0.72 -6.33 25.24
C ASN A 880 0.90 -6.82 23.79
N PHE A 881 2.15 -7.06 23.40
CA PHE A 881 2.56 -7.49 22.06
C PHE A 881 3.55 -8.65 22.20
N ALA A 882 3.11 -9.88 21.93
CA ALA A 882 3.85 -11.09 22.33
C ALA A 882 3.99 -12.14 21.20
N SER A 883 5.21 -12.61 20.97
CA SER A 883 5.51 -13.68 19.98
C SER A 883 4.97 -13.38 18.57
N ILE A 884 5.24 -12.17 18.08
CA ILE A 884 4.89 -11.72 16.73
C ILE A 884 6.13 -11.82 15.82
N MET A 885 5.99 -12.45 14.65
CA MET A 885 7.10 -12.62 13.68
C MET A 885 7.28 -11.42 12.72
N LEU A 886 6.41 -10.44 12.83
CA LEU A 886 6.24 -9.29 11.94
C LEU A 886 6.36 -7.97 12.73
N PRO A 887 6.33 -6.78 12.10
CA PRO A 887 6.30 -5.53 12.85
C PRO A 887 5.10 -5.46 13.80
N SER A 888 5.31 -5.30 15.11
CA SER A 888 4.19 -5.39 16.07
C SER A 888 3.31 -4.14 16.05
N VAL A 889 3.92 -2.95 15.99
CA VAL A 889 3.22 -1.66 15.83
C VAL A 889 3.92 -0.79 14.78
N ILE A 890 3.16 -0.32 13.79
CA ILE A 890 3.60 0.70 12.81
C ILE A 890 2.69 1.92 12.93
N ILE A 891 3.29 3.09 13.17
CA ILE A 891 2.63 4.38 13.22
C ILE A 891 3.26 5.30 12.17
N VAL A 892 2.45 5.76 11.22
CA VAL A 892 2.79 6.84 10.29
C VAL A 892 1.86 8.02 10.58
N SER A 893 2.45 9.16 10.91
CA SER A 893 1.75 10.41 11.20
C SER A 893 2.20 11.47 10.20
N LYS A 894 1.22 12.11 9.55
CA LYS A 894 1.40 13.23 8.63
C LYS A 894 0.72 14.48 9.17
N CYS A 895 1.24 15.63 8.74
CA CYS A 895 0.75 16.92 9.17
C CYS A 895 -0.47 17.37 8.35
N PRO A 896 -1.52 17.91 9.00
CA PRO A 896 -2.72 18.32 8.30
C PRO A 896 -2.45 19.53 7.39
N LEU A 897 -2.83 19.42 6.11
CA LEU A 897 -2.68 20.49 5.12
C LEU A 897 -3.32 21.80 5.61
N SER A 898 -2.64 22.92 5.35
CA SER A 898 -2.94 24.24 5.93
C SER A 898 -4.30 24.79 5.47
N GLY A 899 -5.06 25.40 6.39
CA GLY A 899 -6.32 26.08 6.02
C GLY A 899 -7.28 26.46 7.15
N LYS A 900 -7.09 25.95 8.39
CA LYS A 900 -7.88 26.32 9.58
C LYS A 900 -6.97 26.45 10.80
N LYS A 901 -7.46 27.04 11.91
CA LYS A 901 -6.74 27.09 13.19
C LYS A 901 -6.52 25.67 13.74
N GLN A 902 -5.37 25.07 13.41
CA GLN A 902 -5.03 23.70 13.78
C GLN A 902 -4.59 23.62 15.24
N ARG A 903 -5.06 22.58 15.93
CA ARG A 903 -4.48 22.12 17.21
C ARG A 903 -3.30 21.21 16.89
N VAL A 904 -2.23 21.32 17.68
CA VAL A 904 -1.05 20.43 17.62
C VAL A 904 -1.51 18.99 17.87
N PRO A 905 -1.28 18.04 16.94
CA PRO A 905 -1.59 16.63 17.17
C PRO A 905 -0.77 16.07 18.34
N THR A 906 -1.34 15.14 19.08
CA THR A 906 -0.70 14.51 20.26
C THR A 906 -0.57 13.01 20.07
N ILE A 907 0.58 12.44 20.41
CA ILE A 907 0.80 11.00 20.48
C ILE A 907 1.25 10.65 21.91
N PHE A 908 0.59 9.67 22.53
CA PHE A 908 0.91 9.21 23.89
C PHE A 908 0.96 7.67 23.92
N ILE A 909 2.16 7.10 24.03
CA ILE A 909 2.40 5.65 23.98
C ILE A 909 2.98 5.23 25.33
N GLU A 910 2.16 4.68 26.23
CA GLU A 910 2.54 4.45 27.63
C GLU A 910 2.33 3.00 28.11
N LYS A 911 3.23 2.50 28.99
CA LYS A 911 3.06 1.23 29.76
C LYS A 911 2.79 0.00 28.89
N ASN A 912 3.11 0.05 27.60
CA ASN A 912 2.94 -1.09 26.70
C ASN A 912 4.09 -2.09 26.90
N HIS A 913 3.79 -3.38 26.71
CA HIS A 913 4.73 -4.47 26.87
C HIS A 913 4.96 -5.17 25.53
N PHE A 914 6.22 -5.33 25.15
CA PHE A 914 6.65 -6.01 23.93
C PHE A 914 7.58 -7.16 24.35
N SER A 915 7.17 -8.41 24.09
CA SER A 915 7.95 -9.58 24.51
C SER A 915 8.11 -10.64 23.44
N LYS A 916 9.32 -11.19 23.30
CA LYS A 916 9.63 -12.34 22.43
C LYS A 916 9.18 -12.17 20.96
N ASN A 917 9.08 -10.95 20.46
CA ASN A 917 8.74 -10.70 19.05
C ASN A 917 9.99 -10.93 18.20
N ASP A 918 9.90 -11.59 17.06
CA ASP A 918 11.10 -11.94 16.26
C ASP A 918 11.59 -10.78 15.37
N ASN A 919 10.85 -9.67 15.32
CA ASN A 919 11.02 -8.56 14.37
C ASN A 919 10.95 -7.20 15.11
N LEU A 920 10.97 -6.10 14.34
CA LEU A 920 10.83 -4.72 14.83
C LEU A 920 9.54 -4.56 15.68
N ALA A 921 9.69 -4.36 16.99
CA ALA A 921 8.56 -4.29 17.91
C ALA A 921 7.71 -3.03 17.67
N MET A 922 8.33 -1.87 17.50
CA MET A 922 7.60 -0.63 17.24
C MET A 922 8.35 0.28 16.26
N ARG A 923 7.60 0.84 15.29
CA ARG A 923 8.06 1.89 14.39
C ARG A 923 7.14 3.10 14.43
N ILE A 924 7.75 4.27 14.45
CA ILE A 924 7.04 5.56 14.36
C ILE A 924 7.72 6.43 13.30
N THR A 925 6.94 6.97 12.37
CA THR A 925 7.31 8.03 11.43
C THR A 925 6.40 9.23 11.66
N LEU A 926 7.00 10.41 11.85
CA LEU A 926 6.31 11.68 12.13
C LEU A 926 6.71 12.75 11.10
N GLU A 927 5.81 13.67 10.75
CA GLU A 927 6.11 14.85 9.93
C GLU A 927 6.45 16.11 10.78
N GLY A 928 6.67 15.92 12.09
CA GLY A 928 7.28 16.89 13.01
C GLY A 928 6.37 18.02 13.49
N CYS A 929 5.06 17.93 13.26
CA CYS A 929 4.04 18.80 13.85
C CYS A 929 3.48 18.29 15.18
N GLU A 930 3.86 17.08 15.60
CA GLU A 930 3.19 16.32 16.66
C GLU A 930 3.93 16.38 18.01
N ASN A 931 3.17 16.54 19.10
CA ASN A 931 3.67 16.41 20.47
C ASN A 931 3.61 14.94 20.90
N THR A 932 4.73 14.25 20.79
CA THR A 932 4.85 12.80 20.97
C THR A 932 5.53 12.45 22.29
N LYS A 933 4.87 11.63 23.10
CA LYS A 933 5.40 11.13 24.38
C LYS A 933 5.33 9.61 24.42
N ILE A 934 6.43 8.99 24.75
CA ILE A 934 6.60 7.53 24.79
C ILE A 934 7.17 7.17 26.19
N PRO A 935 6.37 7.27 27.27
CA PRO A 935 6.85 6.96 28.62
C PRO A 935 6.63 5.49 29.02
N ARG A 936 7.55 4.91 29.80
CA ARG A 936 7.31 3.70 30.62
C ARG A 936 6.93 2.41 29.86
N ASN A 937 7.25 2.29 28.58
CA ASN A 937 7.06 1.04 27.82
C ASN A 937 8.19 0.04 28.12
N THR A 938 7.93 -1.25 27.96
CA THR A 938 8.84 -2.34 28.32
C THR A 938 9.05 -3.27 27.13
N PHE A 939 10.30 -3.47 26.74
CA PHE A 939 10.74 -4.28 25.60
C PHE A 939 11.67 -5.39 26.10
N ILE A 940 11.21 -6.64 26.11
CA ILE A 940 11.97 -7.81 26.59
C ILE A 940 12.17 -8.86 25.50
N ARG A 941 13.43 -9.22 25.20
CA ARG A 941 13.78 -10.31 24.25
C ARG A 941 13.17 -10.14 22.85
N ASN A 942 13.05 -8.91 22.36
CA ASN A 942 12.52 -8.62 21.02
C ASN A 942 13.60 -8.70 19.93
N ASN A 943 13.11 -8.71 18.70
CA ASN A 943 13.83 -8.80 17.44
C ASN A 943 14.73 -10.04 17.34
N GLY A 944 14.18 -11.20 17.71
CA GLY A 944 14.83 -12.51 17.71
C GLY A 944 15.58 -12.89 16.43
N ASN A 945 15.17 -12.38 15.26
CA ASN A 945 15.83 -12.62 13.97
C ASN A 945 17.16 -11.85 13.75
N GLY A 946 17.46 -10.85 14.58
CA GLY A 946 18.73 -10.10 14.55
C GLY A 946 18.92 -9.08 13.42
N ARG A 947 17.88 -8.76 12.63
CA ARG A 947 17.89 -7.76 11.55
C ARG A 947 17.11 -6.51 11.97
N LYS A 948 17.53 -5.29 11.61
CA LYS A 948 16.93 -4.03 12.13
C LYS A 948 17.02 -3.99 13.67
N GLY A 949 16.29 -3.11 14.35
CA GLY A 949 16.26 -3.03 15.83
C GLY A 949 14.87 -3.19 16.46
N THR A 950 14.74 -2.77 17.73
CA THR A 950 13.52 -3.00 18.54
C THR A 950 12.51 -1.84 18.51
N LEU A 951 12.94 -0.61 18.82
CA LEU A 951 12.15 0.62 18.65
C LEU A 951 12.87 1.56 17.67
N THR A 952 12.13 2.08 16.69
CA THR A 952 12.65 3.04 15.71
C THR A 952 11.71 4.22 15.55
N ILE A 953 12.26 5.44 15.62
CA ILE A 953 11.52 6.70 15.50
C ILE A 953 12.21 7.58 14.46
N TYR A 954 11.47 7.98 13.43
CA TYR A 954 11.87 8.95 12.41
C TYR A 954 10.99 10.21 12.50
N VAL A 955 11.61 11.40 12.43
CA VAL A 955 10.91 12.69 12.47
C VAL A 955 11.33 13.57 11.30
N SER A 956 10.36 14.03 10.49
CA SER A 956 10.59 14.78 9.25
C SER A 956 9.86 16.13 9.25
N PRO A 957 10.33 17.15 10.02
CA PRO A 957 9.62 18.40 10.21
C PRO A 957 9.35 19.18 8.92
N MET A 958 8.07 19.47 8.64
CA MET A 958 7.67 20.38 7.57
C MET A 958 8.20 21.81 7.75
N LYS A 959 8.62 22.43 6.64
CA LYS A 959 9.09 23.83 6.61
C LYS A 959 7.98 24.80 7.06
N ASN A 960 8.38 25.79 7.86
CA ASN A 960 7.53 26.86 8.45
C ASN A 960 6.64 26.48 9.64
N ILE A 961 6.78 25.29 10.24
CA ILE A 961 6.13 24.99 11.54
C ILE A 961 6.92 25.63 12.68
N GLN A 962 6.23 26.28 13.63
CA GLN A 962 6.89 26.93 14.77
C GLN A 962 7.52 25.90 15.74
N PRO A 963 8.64 26.23 16.40
CA PRO A 963 9.31 25.35 17.36
C PRO A 963 8.47 25.19 18.64
N GLY A 964 7.67 24.13 18.66
CA GLY A 964 6.70 23.80 19.72
C GLY A 964 6.30 22.32 19.78
N PRO A 965 6.29 21.56 18.65
CA PRO A 965 6.25 20.10 18.68
C PRO A 965 7.51 19.53 19.34
N ALA A 966 7.32 18.46 20.12
CA ALA A 966 8.37 17.82 20.89
C ALA A 966 8.19 16.30 20.90
N VAL A 967 9.31 15.58 20.93
CA VAL A 967 9.34 14.11 21.07
C VAL A 967 10.03 13.77 22.39
N ASN A 968 9.38 12.99 23.25
CA ASN A 968 9.92 12.58 24.55
C ASN A 968 9.83 11.07 24.74
N ILE A 969 10.99 10.40 24.77
CA ILE A 969 11.13 8.96 24.96
C ILE A 969 11.76 8.74 26.35
N SER A 970 10.98 8.34 27.34
CA SER A 970 11.49 8.31 28.72
C SER A 970 10.97 7.17 29.60
N GLN A 971 11.76 6.81 30.62
CA GLN A 971 11.40 5.75 31.58
C GLN A 971 11.12 4.36 30.93
N ASN A 972 11.52 4.14 29.67
CA ASN A 972 11.32 2.86 28.99
C ASN A 972 12.40 1.85 29.41
N ILE A 973 12.06 0.57 29.35
CA ILE A 973 12.93 -0.54 29.76
C ILE A 973 13.21 -1.42 28.54
N PHE A 974 14.49 -1.65 28.23
CA PHE A 974 14.97 -2.52 27.17
C PHE A 974 15.84 -3.62 27.78
N VAL A 975 15.34 -4.87 27.78
CA VAL A 975 16.03 -6.03 28.38
C VAL A 975 16.22 -7.15 27.35
N GLU A 976 17.45 -7.67 27.22
CA GLU A 976 17.77 -8.85 26.39
C GLU A 976 17.33 -8.78 24.90
N ASN A 977 17.07 -7.59 24.36
CA ASN A 977 16.67 -7.42 22.96
C ASN A 977 17.86 -7.65 22.01
N LYS A 978 17.56 -7.96 20.74
CA LYS A 978 18.54 -8.22 19.67
C LYS A 978 18.37 -7.22 18.52
N GLY A 979 19.28 -7.31 17.55
CA GLY A 979 19.21 -6.53 16.30
C GLY A 979 20.47 -5.71 16.03
N GLU A 980 20.32 -4.61 15.31
CA GLU A 980 21.30 -3.52 15.21
C GLU A 980 21.21 -2.56 16.40
N TRP A 981 20.00 -2.24 16.87
CA TRP A 981 19.76 -1.32 18.00
C TRP A 981 18.57 -1.73 18.88
N SER A 982 18.57 -1.28 20.13
CA SER A 982 17.35 -1.35 20.98
C SER A 982 16.47 -0.11 20.77
N LEU A 983 17.06 1.09 20.68
CA LEU A 983 16.37 2.33 20.29
C LEU A 983 17.19 3.09 19.21
N LEU A 984 16.56 3.36 18.07
CA LEU A 984 17.03 4.31 17.06
C LEU A 984 16.11 5.54 17.06
N ALA A 985 16.69 6.71 17.31
CA ALA A 985 16.03 8.00 17.14
C ALA A 985 16.75 8.81 16.06
N SER A 986 16.04 9.10 14.98
CA SER A 986 16.58 9.80 13.82
C SER A 986 15.62 10.91 13.40
N ALA A 987 16.16 12.03 12.92
CA ALA A 987 15.35 13.15 12.49
C ALA A 987 16.04 13.94 11.38
N THR A 988 15.62 15.19 11.24
CA THR A 988 15.75 15.99 10.02
C THR A 988 15.89 17.44 10.43
N ASN A 989 17.04 18.04 10.13
CA ASN A 989 17.43 19.35 10.64
C ASN A 989 17.03 20.47 9.66
N MET A 990 16.13 20.16 8.72
CA MET A 990 15.41 21.16 7.91
C MET A 990 14.59 22.13 8.76
N ASN A 991 14.12 21.73 9.95
CA ASN A 991 13.54 22.65 10.95
C ASN A 991 13.87 22.20 12.38
N ARG A 992 13.96 23.15 13.33
CA ARG A 992 14.19 22.86 14.75
C ARG A 992 12.92 22.33 15.43
N PHE A 993 12.96 21.08 15.88
CA PHE A 993 12.04 20.53 16.89
C PHE A 993 12.82 20.15 18.17
N ASN A 994 12.11 19.81 19.25
CA ASN A 994 12.71 19.44 20.53
C ASN A 994 12.54 17.94 20.84
N GLY A 995 13.59 17.15 20.62
CA GLY A 995 13.66 15.74 20.99
C GLY A 995 14.31 15.55 22.37
N THR A 996 13.80 14.60 23.16
CA THR A 996 14.34 14.21 24.47
C THR A 996 14.31 12.70 24.64
N ILE A 997 15.42 12.10 25.10
CA ILE A 997 15.56 10.67 25.37
C ILE A 997 16.16 10.52 26.77
N GLN A 998 15.33 10.25 27.78
CA GLN A 998 15.78 10.38 29.17
C GLN A 998 15.29 9.30 30.14
N ASN A 999 16.15 8.93 31.09
CA ASN A 999 15.84 7.99 32.18
C ASN A 999 15.32 6.62 31.70
N ASN A 1000 15.71 6.17 30.50
CA ASN A 1000 15.45 4.82 29.98
C ASN A 1000 16.56 3.86 30.45
N ARG A 1001 16.25 2.57 30.65
CA ARG A 1001 17.22 1.55 31.08
C ARG A 1001 17.43 0.48 30.01
N PHE A 1002 18.69 0.18 29.69
CA PHE A 1002 19.11 -0.80 28.68
C PHE A 1002 19.99 -1.87 29.35
N SER A 1003 19.44 -3.05 29.64
CA SER A 1003 20.10 -4.11 30.42
C SER A 1003 20.23 -5.42 29.64
N GLY A 1004 21.43 -6.03 29.61
CA GLY A 1004 21.66 -7.35 29.00
C GLY A 1004 21.31 -7.49 27.50
N ASN A 1005 21.12 -6.40 26.76
CA ASN A 1005 20.73 -6.46 25.35
C ASN A 1005 21.89 -6.99 24.49
N GLN A 1006 21.55 -7.84 23.52
CA GLN A 1006 22.45 -8.49 22.57
C GLN A 1006 22.35 -7.78 21.20
N ASN A 1007 22.47 -6.45 21.23
CA ASN A 1007 22.55 -5.65 20.01
C ASN A 1007 23.88 -5.93 19.29
N SER A 1008 23.87 -5.89 17.97
CA SER A 1008 25.06 -6.02 17.14
C SER A 1008 25.74 -4.67 16.90
N GLY A 1009 24.98 -3.57 16.87
CA GLY A 1009 25.46 -2.20 17.09
C GLY A 1009 25.11 -1.71 18.50
N ASP A 1010 25.03 -0.39 18.69
CA ASP A 1010 24.77 0.23 20.01
C ASP A 1010 23.34 0.00 20.54
N SER A 1011 23.17 0.05 21.87
CA SER A 1011 21.85 -0.01 22.50
C SER A 1011 20.97 1.20 22.17
N LEU A 1012 21.57 2.39 22.10
CA LEU A 1012 20.92 3.64 21.70
C LEU A 1012 21.69 4.30 20.56
N ILE A 1013 21.03 4.53 19.42
CA ILE A 1013 21.56 5.28 18.29
C ILE A 1013 20.75 6.58 18.12
N VAL A 1014 21.45 7.72 18.12
CA VAL A 1014 20.85 9.05 17.91
C VAL A 1014 21.54 9.76 16.75
N THR A 1015 20.81 9.98 15.65
CA THR A 1015 21.42 10.43 14.39
C THR A 1015 21.38 11.94 14.14
N THR A 1016 20.88 12.75 15.08
CA THR A 1016 20.76 14.22 14.91
C THR A 1016 20.88 15.00 16.21
N SER A 1017 21.30 16.27 16.11
CA SER A 1017 21.41 17.22 17.22
C SER A 1017 20.09 17.64 17.87
N HIS A 1018 18.95 17.22 17.32
CA HIS A 1018 17.63 17.56 17.85
C HIS A 1018 17.19 16.72 19.05
N PHE A 1019 17.84 15.59 19.33
CA PHE A 1019 17.53 14.76 20.49
C PHE A 1019 18.52 14.99 21.65
N HIS A 1020 18.05 15.63 22.72
CA HIS A 1020 18.79 15.71 23.98
C HIS A 1020 18.70 14.38 24.74
N VAL A 1021 19.84 13.80 25.10
CA VAL A 1021 19.92 12.49 25.76
C VAL A 1021 20.45 12.68 27.19
N SER A 1022 19.75 12.16 28.21
CA SER A 1022 20.13 12.43 29.62
C SER A 1022 19.62 11.39 30.61
N GLY A 1023 20.46 10.99 31.57
CA GLY A 1023 20.05 10.13 32.70
C GLY A 1023 19.65 8.69 32.35
N ASN A 1024 19.92 8.23 31.12
CA ASN A 1024 19.66 6.84 30.73
C ASN A 1024 20.70 5.89 31.39
N GLU A 1025 20.25 4.69 31.74
CA GLU A 1025 21.07 3.65 32.40
C GLU A 1025 21.39 2.52 31.44
N PHE A 1026 22.62 2.01 31.50
CA PHE A 1026 23.11 0.96 30.61
C PHE A 1026 23.86 -0.12 31.41
N GLU A 1027 23.58 -1.38 31.10
CA GLU A 1027 24.05 -2.57 31.84
C GLU A 1027 24.23 -3.76 30.85
N ASN A 1028 24.80 -3.53 29.67
CA ASN A 1028 24.84 -4.55 28.60
C ASN A 1028 26.19 -5.31 28.56
N MET A 1029 26.36 -6.28 29.46
CA MET A 1029 27.62 -7.03 29.64
C MET A 1029 28.19 -7.78 28.41
N VAL A 1030 27.47 -7.83 27.27
CA VAL A 1030 27.83 -8.69 26.12
C VAL A 1030 27.67 -8.00 24.75
N SER A 1031 27.70 -6.66 24.69
CA SER A 1031 27.97 -6.00 23.41
C SER A 1031 29.45 -6.20 23.05
N LYS A 1032 29.79 -6.30 21.76
CA LYS A 1032 31.21 -6.30 21.32
C LYS A 1032 31.88 -4.91 21.44
N HIS A 1033 31.15 -3.93 21.95
CA HIS A 1033 31.58 -2.54 22.10
C HIS A 1033 31.26 -2.07 23.53
N ALA A 1034 31.77 -2.77 24.55
CA ALA A 1034 31.52 -2.43 25.97
C ALA A 1034 31.93 -1.00 26.40
N ASN A 1035 32.62 -0.24 25.52
CA ASN A 1035 32.98 1.16 25.70
C ASN A 1035 32.15 2.16 24.84
N LYS A 1036 31.17 1.67 24.07
CA LYS A 1036 30.14 2.45 23.35
C LYS A 1036 28.77 1.81 23.59
N GLU A 1037 27.93 2.42 24.41
CA GLU A 1037 26.53 2.00 24.56
C GLU A 1037 25.53 3.02 23.98
N VAL A 1038 26.04 4.20 23.57
CA VAL A 1038 25.32 5.27 22.88
C VAL A 1038 26.18 5.82 21.74
N SER A 1039 25.64 5.88 20.53
CA SER A 1039 26.18 6.70 19.44
C SER A 1039 25.39 7.99 19.26
N TYR A 1040 26.13 9.07 19.04
CA TYR A 1040 25.65 10.37 18.63
C TYR A 1040 26.31 10.71 17.28
N SER A 1041 25.53 10.93 16.23
CA SER A 1041 25.98 11.79 15.11
C SER A 1041 25.29 13.14 15.26
N VAL A 1042 26.02 14.11 15.80
CA VAL A 1042 25.44 15.31 16.39
C VAL A 1042 26.27 16.53 16.01
N ASP A 1043 25.61 17.44 15.29
CA ASP A 1043 26.14 18.76 14.96
C ASP A 1043 26.57 19.53 16.21
N THR A 1044 27.85 19.89 16.28
CA THR A 1044 28.49 20.42 17.49
C THR A 1044 28.27 21.94 17.65
N GLY A 1045 27.01 22.34 17.78
CA GLY A 1045 26.61 23.77 17.78
C GLY A 1045 26.98 24.57 19.04
N ASN A 1046 26.84 24.02 20.25
CA ASN A 1046 26.95 24.76 21.52
C ASN A 1046 27.90 24.06 22.53
N LEU A 1047 29.19 24.43 22.48
CA LEU A 1047 30.23 23.84 23.34
C LEU A 1047 30.21 24.36 24.79
N THR A 1048 29.59 25.51 25.06
CA THR A 1048 29.50 26.12 26.40
C THR A 1048 28.62 25.34 27.38
N THR A 1049 27.62 24.59 26.90
CA THR A 1049 26.77 23.74 27.76
C THR A 1049 27.34 22.32 27.95
N PHE A 1050 28.29 21.90 27.10
CA PHE A 1050 28.71 20.50 27.04
C PHE A 1050 29.66 20.10 28.20
N MET A 1051 30.54 21.02 28.60
CA MET A 1051 31.55 20.76 29.64
C MET A 1051 30.98 20.64 31.07
N SER A 1052 29.73 21.06 31.32
CA SER A 1052 29.11 20.97 32.65
C SER A 1052 28.54 19.59 32.99
N TYR A 1053 28.38 18.69 32.02
CA TYR A 1053 27.76 17.37 32.21
C TYR A 1053 28.74 16.21 32.49
N LEU A 1054 30.05 16.44 32.36
CA LEU A 1054 31.08 15.39 32.54
C LEU A 1054 31.52 15.17 34.01
N SER A 1055 31.09 15.99 34.97
CA SER A 1055 31.65 15.99 36.34
C SER A 1055 30.97 15.06 37.35
N LEU A 1056 29.98 14.25 36.96
CA LEU A 1056 29.13 13.48 37.89
C LEU A 1056 28.93 11.98 37.56
N ARG A 1057 30.00 11.23 37.22
CA ARG A 1057 30.10 9.77 37.50
C ARG A 1057 31.51 9.16 37.34
N THR A 1058 32.55 9.78 37.92
CA THR A 1058 33.92 9.22 37.97
C THR A 1058 34.48 9.09 39.39
N GLN A 1059 33.60 8.80 40.37
CA GLN A 1059 34.00 8.42 41.74
C GLN A 1059 33.27 7.15 42.22
N LYS A 1060 33.81 6.00 41.83
CA LYS A 1060 33.79 4.71 42.58
C LYS A 1060 34.52 3.64 41.76
N TYR A 1061 35.86 3.59 41.88
CA TYR A 1061 36.73 2.40 41.78
C TYR A 1061 38.20 2.85 41.89
N VAL A 1062 38.74 2.83 43.11
CA VAL A 1062 40.18 3.03 43.41
C VAL A 1062 40.54 2.14 44.60
N SER A 1063 41.56 1.27 44.43
CA SER A 1063 42.16 0.33 45.41
C SER A 1063 41.19 -0.69 46.07
N VAL A 1064 41.60 -1.81 46.70
CA VAL A 1064 42.87 -2.41 47.21
C VAL A 1064 42.72 -3.95 46.99
N SER A 1065 43.68 -4.85 46.69
CA SER A 1065 45.11 -4.93 46.25
C SER A 1065 45.25 -6.30 45.49
N GLU A 1066 46.38 -6.98 45.20
CA GLU A 1066 47.84 -6.85 45.39
C GLU A 1066 48.54 -7.65 44.25
N ARG A 1067 49.84 -7.38 44.01
CA ARG A 1067 50.80 -8.10 43.13
C ARG A 1067 50.54 -8.06 41.62
#